data_AF-A0A7W8F5S2-F1
#
_entry.id   AF-A0A7W8F5S2-F1
#
_cell.length_a   1.000
_cell.length_b   1.000
_cell.length_c   1.000
_cell.angle_alpha   90.00
_cell.angle_beta   90.00
_cell.angle_gamma   90.00
#
_symmetry.space_group_name_H-M   'P 1'
#
loop_
_entity.id
_entity.type
_entity.pdbx_description
1 polymer ?
#
loop_
_entity_poly.entity_id
_entity_poly.type
_entity_poly.pdbx_seq_one_letter_code
_entity_poly.pdbx_strand_id
1 'polypeptide(L)'
;MTDQLDAPVQVTDPGFVLHFRDNREPAVDAGLYRIRATQTLPGVDTGDYLAPVEEVFEVRAPQFALADDQVHAVNPAPGGHSDYSTTLAHLTLTNPLLPWMRRLDEPGRADTAPAEPWLALLVFAEGELPADPRADAVTVTMTAEELLTDAEGVRHPRIAPSQIEGDPTAPCRTVDIPGDVFAAVVPRTEELRHLLHVRDVTTDTGLRGEQLAEGAYAVAVSSRLPDRTVQARYAAHLVALEGCRSILADADEGRLTHEVTVRLAALHSWSFTSDPAPGGGFAGRVRHFLFDSTGKKRDLLLRLPPPPAGDGSPARTTALARLESGRVPLPHRLETGEDTYAWYRGPLTAEPAQKLPDTPESGWTSAAQLMVYERAWGLFDAGWGAAWTLGRALALADADFAATLSAWHARARARAAAMAQRLAAPGLGTPASARDAAAFHARALGPRPFGGLLEELAADGTAARLLRAATHPAVARPVPPPPDPARHAPAAGHRGAGRAARTAALLADPPTALRTALAAQLAEAAEPVTAWLRKLRLLHDLPFSALVPDESALPAESLRVFYVDPGWLTALVSGAAGIAITGELDAAVARIAAPWARGDEAVTPRAGVLIRSALVRECPGLLVRPYRGHGDTRKPIAVLRQDTLGPDVLLVLFENVPDEIELAEPPEGLSFGIDTDLEGRRTINLRRVDAPVAQEITGEAFPHPTGPGGLDAHLRPDPAGRPAVLDLRPADGAGLLRALGARLTALGQEAAADFGPAGLATQLVNAPLRQLITREPAR
;
A
#
# COMPACT_ATOMS: atom_id res chain seq x y z
N MET A 1 -5.91 13.16 4.86
CA MET A 1 -5.84 13.08 3.39
C MET A 1 -5.26 14.39 2.90
N THR A 2 -3.95 14.51 2.88
CA THR A 2 -3.24 15.71 2.44
C THR A 2 -2.66 15.45 1.05
N ASP A 3 -2.86 16.41 0.16
CA ASP A 3 -2.36 16.47 -1.22
C ASP A 3 -0.90 15.99 -1.35
N GLN A 4 -0.69 14.97 -2.18
CA GLN A 4 0.61 14.57 -2.72
C GLN A 4 0.53 14.66 -4.25
N LEU A 5 0.32 15.87 -4.79
CA LEU A 5 0.31 16.08 -6.25
C LEU A 5 1.57 16.73 -6.82
N ASP A 6 2.55 17.16 -6.02
CA ASP A 6 3.72 17.86 -6.56
C ASP A 6 5.05 17.35 -5.97
N ALA A 7 5.61 16.29 -6.59
CA ALA A 7 7.04 16.17 -6.91
C ALA A 7 7.32 14.80 -7.60
N PRO A 8 8.06 14.76 -8.72
CA PRO A 8 8.67 13.51 -9.18
C PRO A 8 9.79 13.14 -8.20
N VAL A 9 9.50 12.21 -7.28
CA VAL A 9 10.51 11.62 -6.41
C VAL A 9 11.52 10.89 -7.31
N GLN A 10 12.74 11.41 -7.40
CA GLN A 10 13.85 10.61 -7.90
C GLN A 10 14.07 9.47 -6.90
N VAL A 11 13.85 8.24 -7.36
CA VAL A 11 14.08 7.02 -6.57
C VAL A 11 15.58 6.75 -6.54
N THR A 12 16.30 7.44 -5.66
CA THR A 12 17.41 6.81 -4.95
C THR A 12 16.78 5.88 -3.93
N ASP A 13 17.09 4.59 -4.00
CA ASP A 13 16.54 3.53 -3.15
C ASP A 13 16.65 3.96 -1.67
N PRO A 14 15.54 4.30 -0.97
CA PRO A 14 15.61 4.74 0.41
C PRO A 14 15.66 3.50 1.30
N GLY A 15 16.84 2.88 1.37
CA GLY A 15 17.08 1.68 2.15
C GLY A 15 17.70 2.01 3.49
N PHE A 16 17.13 1.48 4.57
CA PHE A 16 17.80 1.46 5.88
C PHE A 16 19.06 0.62 5.77
N VAL A 17 20.15 1.06 6.39
CA VAL A 17 21.33 0.21 6.60
C VAL A 17 21.18 -0.42 7.98
N LEU A 18 21.00 -1.74 7.97
CA LEU A 18 20.93 -2.57 9.17
C LEU A 18 22.27 -3.25 9.41
N HIS A 19 22.75 -3.22 10.65
CA HIS A 19 23.91 -3.99 11.07
C HIS A 19 23.50 -5.00 12.14
N PHE A 20 23.75 -6.29 11.87
CA PHE A 20 23.62 -7.35 12.87
C PHE A 20 24.97 -7.56 13.56
N ARG A 21 24.96 -7.66 14.89
CA ARG A 21 26.12 -8.00 15.72
C ARG A 21 25.79 -9.21 16.58
N ASP A 22 26.79 -10.05 16.81
CA ASP A 22 26.63 -11.32 17.54
C ASP A 22 26.19 -11.10 18.99
N ASN A 23 26.83 -10.18 19.70
CA ASN A 23 26.52 -9.87 21.09
C ASN A 23 26.87 -8.42 21.46
N ARG A 24 26.39 -8.00 22.63
CA ARG A 24 26.83 -6.77 23.29
C ARG A 24 26.90 -6.98 24.79
N GLU A 25 28.08 -7.40 25.25
CA GLU A 25 28.32 -7.72 26.65
C GLU A 25 28.56 -6.43 27.47
N PRO A 26 27.99 -6.34 28.68
CA PRO A 26 28.30 -5.25 29.60
C PRO A 26 29.72 -5.41 30.17
N ALA A 27 30.34 -4.31 30.59
CA ALA A 27 31.66 -4.36 31.24
C ALA A 27 31.61 -4.95 32.66
N VAL A 28 30.44 -4.86 33.30
CA VAL A 28 30.15 -5.38 34.63
C VAL A 28 28.74 -5.97 34.58
N ASP A 29 28.60 -7.23 34.99
CA ASP A 29 27.32 -7.94 35.01
C ASP A 29 26.38 -7.37 36.10
N ALA A 30 25.12 -7.78 36.10
CA ALA A 30 24.20 -7.43 37.17
C ALA A 30 24.56 -8.18 38.47
N GLY A 31 24.39 -7.51 39.61
CA GLY A 31 24.63 -8.10 40.91
C GLY A 31 25.21 -7.16 41.96
N LEU A 32 25.53 -7.74 43.10
CA LEU A 32 26.09 -7.04 44.26
C LEU A 32 27.62 -7.07 44.21
N TYR A 33 28.22 -5.89 44.11
CA TYR A 33 29.66 -5.71 44.07
C TYR A 33 30.16 -5.04 45.34
N ARG A 34 31.34 -5.47 45.78
CA ARG A 34 32.04 -4.88 46.92
C ARG A 34 33.38 -4.32 46.47
N ILE A 35 33.50 -3.00 46.54
CA ILE A 35 34.76 -2.29 46.29
C ILE A 35 35.50 -2.21 47.62
N ARG A 36 36.74 -2.71 47.64
CA ARG A 36 37.64 -2.56 48.78
C ARG A 36 38.79 -1.64 48.38
N ALA A 37 38.83 -0.44 48.96
CA ALA A 37 39.91 0.51 48.79
C ALA A 37 40.96 0.31 49.89
N THR A 38 42.21 0.07 49.51
CA THR A 38 43.36 -0.01 50.42
C THR A 38 44.37 1.07 50.07
N GLN A 39 44.90 1.75 51.08
CA GLN A 39 45.93 2.77 50.90
C GLN A 39 47.24 2.29 51.54
N THR A 40 48.32 2.31 50.76
CA THR A 40 49.66 1.94 51.24
C THR A 40 50.61 3.13 51.08
N LEU A 41 51.40 3.41 52.12
CA LEU A 41 52.44 4.45 52.11
C LEU A 41 53.82 3.79 52.15
N PRO A 42 54.65 3.90 51.11
CA PRO A 42 55.97 3.28 51.08
C PRO A 42 56.87 3.82 52.19
N GLY A 43 57.48 2.92 52.99
CA GLY A 43 58.45 3.28 54.03
C GLY A 43 57.84 3.73 55.37
N VAL A 44 56.51 3.67 55.53
CA VAL A 44 55.81 3.99 56.77
C VAL A 44 54.98 2.78 57.21
N ASP A 45 55.19 2.29 58.43
CA ASP A 45 54.28 1.32 59.05
C ASP A 45 52.99 2.04 59.44
N THR A 46 51.92 1.74 58.69
CA THR A 46 50.63 2.42 58.81
C THR A 46 49.69 1.74 59.80
N GLY A 47 50.06 0.58 60.36
CA GLY A 47 49.24 -0.18 61.32
C GLY A 47 47.77 -0.30 60.89
N ASP A 48 46.84 -0.13 61.83
CA ASP A 48 45.39 -0.08 61.58
C ASP A 48 44.88 1.33 61.25
N TYR A 49 45.77 2.32 61.07
CA TYR A 49 45.40 3.73 60.89
C TYR A 49 44.78 4.01 59.51
N LEU A 50 45.14 3.20 58.50
CA LEU A 50 44.57 3.22 57.16
C LEU A 50 43.77 1.93 56.92
N ALA A 51 42.70 1.76 57.69
CA ALA A 51 41.81 0.61 57.54
C ALA A 51 41.21 0.57 56.11
N PRO A 52 41.11 -0.61 55.48
CA PRO A 52 40.42 -0.77 54.21
C PRO A 52 38.99 -0.25 54.30
N VAL A 53 38.60 0.59 53.34
CA VAL A 53 37.20 1.02 53.20
C VAL A 53 36.52 0.05 52.24
N GLU A 54 35.42 -0.55 52.70
CA GLU A 54 34.56 -1.38 51.86
C GLU A 54 33.26 -0.64 51.58
N GLU A 55 32.90 -0.51 50.31
CA GLU A 55 31.62 0.02 49.84
C GLU A 55 30.95 -1.07 49.00
N VAL A 56 29.66 -1.26 49.20
CA VAL A 56 28.85 -2.22 48.43
C VAL A 56 27.93 -1.43 47.52
N PHE A 57 27.93 -1.76 46.24
CA PHE A 57 27.00 -1.18 45.27
C PHE A 57 26.33 -2.28 44.45
N GLU A 58 25.14 -1.99 43.93
CA GLU A 58 24.31 -2.92 43.17
C GLU A 58 24.24 -2.45 41.71
N VAL A 59 24.56 -3.33 40.77
CA VAL A 59 24.27 -3.12 39.36
C VAL A 59 22.94 -3.79 39.08
N ARG A 60 21.89 -3.00 38.89
CA ARG A 60 20.52 -3.50 38.74
C ARG A 60 20.22 -3.94 37.31
N ALA A 61 19.61 -5.11 37.17
CA ALA A 61 18.96 -5.54 35.93
C ALA A 61 17.60 -6.20 36.22
N PRO A 62 16.67 -6.19 35.24
CA PRO A 62 15.46 -7.02 35.32
C PRO A 62 15.82 -8.49 35.60
N GLN A 63 15.10 -9.11 36.54
CA GLN A 63 15.32 -10.52 36.94
C GLN A 63 14.05 -11.37 36.75
N PHE A 64 12.95 -11.02 37.43
CA PHE A 64 11.69 -11.78 37.36
C PHE A 64 10.54 -11.04 36.67
N ALA A 65 10.72 -9.76 36.37
CA ALA A 65 9.73 -8.92 35.71
C ALA A 65 10.44 -7.93 34.77
N LEU A 66 9.81 -7.67 33.61
CA LEU A 66 10.26 -6.70 32.63
C LEU A 66 9.17 -5.66 32.43
N ALA A 67 9.53 -4.38 32.42
CA ALA A 67 8.60 -3.30 32.14
C ALA A 67 8.23 -3.27 30.65
N ASP A 68 6.98 -2.93 30.32
CA ASP A 68 6.48 -2.97 28.95
C ASP A 68 7.23 -2.00 28.01
N ASP A 69 7.81 -0.92 28.53
CA ASP A 69 8.63 0.04 27.76
C ASP A 69 10.00 -0.51 27.31
N GLN A 70 10.45 -1.61 27.92
CA GLN A 70 11.65 -2.33 27.51
C GLN A 70 11.40 -3.22 26.28
N VAL A 71 10.15 -3.48 25.93
CA VAL A 71 9.76 -4.22 24.71
C VAL A 71 9.45 -3.21 23.61
N HIS A 72 10.33 -3.13 22.61
CA HIS A 72 10.17 -2.22 21.48
C HIS A 72 9.11 -2.74 20.51
N ALA A 73 9.16 -4.04 20.18
CA ALA A 73 8.26 -4.65 19.21
C ALA A 73 8.21 -6.18 19.33
N VAL A 74 7.13 -6.78 18.84
CA VAL A 74 6.95 -8.24 18.76
C VAL A 74 6.40 -8.64 17.40
N ASN A 75 6.85 -9.77 16.88
CA ASN A 75 6.33 -10.36 15.65
C ASN A 75 6.23 -11.89 15.78
N PRO A 76 5.13 -12.54 15.39
CA PRO A 76 3.87 -11.95 14.93
C PRO A 76 3.23 -10.98 15.91
N ALA A 77 2.48 -10.00 15.40
CA ALA A 77 1.82 -8.99 16.23
C ALA A 77 0.80 -9.63 17.20
N PRO A 78 0.55 -9.04 18.38
CA PRO A 78 -0.42 -9.58 19.34
C PRO A 78 -1.83 -9.66 18.73
N GLY A 79 -2.44 -10.85 18.80
CA GLY A 79 -3.74 -11.13 18.17
C GLY A 79 -3.70 -11.21 16.64
N GLY A 80 -2.50 -11.19 16.02
CA GLY A 80 -2.31 -11.30 14.58
C GLY A 80 -2.89 -12.60 14.01
N HIS A 81 -3.40 -12.53 12.79
CA HIS A 81 -3.98 -13.64 12.06
C HIS A 81 -3.48 -13.60 10.61
N SER A 82 -2.57 -14.50 10.27
CA SER A 82 -1.99 -14.64 8.93
C SER A 82 -1.33 -16.01 8.78
N ASP A 83 -0.73 -16.28 7.61
CA ASP A 83 0.13 -17.43 7.41
C ASP A 83 1.51 -17.17 8.04
N TYR A 84 1.72 -17.70 9.25
CA TYR A 84 3.01 -17.63 9.94
C TYR A 84 3.78 -18.95 9.86
N SER A 85 3.40 -19.90 8.99
CA SER A 85 3.99 -21.24 8.90
C SER A 85 5.49 -21.27 8.56
N THR A 86 5.99 -20.16 8.02
CA THR A 86 7.39 -19.91 7.65
C THR A 86 8.07 -18.86 8.53
N THR A 87 7.35 -18.25 9.49
CA THR A 87 7.86 -17.15 10.32
C THR A 87 8.19 -17.64 11.73
N LEU A 88 9.37 -17.30 12.22
CA LEU A 88 9.76 -17.48 13.62
C LEU A 88 9.28 -16.28 14.44
N ALA A 89 8.64 -16.58 15.56
CA ALA A 89 8.31 -15.54 16.53
C ALA A 89 9.61 -14.89 17.03
N HIS A 90 9.62 -13.56 17.14
CA HIS A 90 10.73 -12.80 17.67
C HIS A 90 10.27 -11.54 18.39
N LEU A 91 11.11 -11.08 19.31
CA LEU A 91 10.87 -9.93 20.16
C LEU A 91 12.09 -9.00 20.12
N THR A 92 11.84 -7.71 19.97
CA THR A 92 12.86 -6.65 19.96
C THR A 92 12.83 -5.91 21.30
N LEU A 93 13.97 -5.87 22.00
CA LEU A 93 14.19 -5.20 23.28
C LEU A 93 14.86 -3.84 23.07
N THR A 94 14.39 -2.84 23.81
CA THR A 94 14.93 -1.47 23.77
C THR A 94 16.36 -1.39 24.32
N ASN A 95 16.70 -2.22 25.31
CA ASN A 95 18.05 -2.28 25.87
C ASN A 95 18.89 -3.36 25.17
N PRO A 96 19.92 -3.00 24.39
CA PRO A 96 20.74 -3.97 23.66
C PRO A 96 21.68 -4.79 24.56
N LEU A 97 21.84 -4.44 25.84
CA LEU A 97 22.70 -5.19 26.77
C LEU A 97 21.93 -6.29 27.51
N LEU A 98 20.60 -6.18 27.62
CA LEU A 98 19.76 -6.97 28.53
C LEU A 98 19.98 -8.49 28.47
N PRO A 99 20.10 -9.14 27.29
CA PRO A 99 20.31 -10.59 27.21
C PRO A 99 21.63 -11.07 27.81
N TRP A 100 22.62 -10.19 27.94
CA TRP A 100 23.97 -10.49 28.44
C TRP A 100 24.26 -9.85 29.80
N MET A 101 23.27 -9.19 30.43
CA MET A 101 23.45 -8.62 31.77
C MET A 101 23.45 -9.67 32.89
N ARG A 102 22.91 -10.86 32.63
CA ARG A 102 22.84 -11.97 33.59
C ARG A 102 23.29 -13.26 32.90
N ARG A 103 23.66 -14.24 33.71
CA ARG A 103 24.18 -15.54 33.28
C ARG A 103 23.24 -16.67 33.69
N LEU A 104 23.43 -17.84 33.08
CA LEU A 104 22.76 -19.09 33.48
C LEU A 104 23.38 -19.71 34.75
N ASP A 105 24.10 -18.95 35.56
CA ASP A 105 24.89 -19.48 36.68
C ASP A 105 23.99 -20.03 37.80
N GLU A 106 24.48 -21.07 38.49
CA GLU A 106 23.84 -21.65 39.67
C GLU A 106 24.78 -21.51 40.89
N PRO A 107 24.23 -21.45 42.13
CA PRO A 107 25.02 -21.36 43.35
C PRO A 107 26.12 -22.44 43.42
N GLY A 108 27.38 -22.03 43.55
CA GLY A 108 28.53 -22.94 43.71
C GLY A 108 29.13 -23.50 42.43
N ARG A 109 28.65 -23.09 41.24
CA ARG A 109 29.17 -23.52 39.93
C ARG A 109 29.49 -22.31 39.05
N ALA A 110 30.62 -21.65 39.34
CA ALA A 110 31.14 -20.59 38.48
C ALA A 110 31.99 -21.23 37.37
N ASP A 111 31.48 -21.22 36.14
CA ASP A 111 32.20 -21.74 34.99
C ASP A 111 32.93 -20.63 34.23
N THR A 112 34.09 -20.95 33.66
CA THR A 112 34.91 -20.03 32.84
C THR A 112 34.47 -19.94 31.37
N ALA A 113 33.33 -20.56 31.03
CA ALA A 113 32.76 -20.61 29.69
C ALA A 113 32.22 -19.24 29.23
N PRO A 114 32.09 -18.99 27.90
CA PRO A 114 31.53 -17.73 27.38
C PRO A 114 30.13 -17.46 27.95
N ALA A 115 29.80 -16.17 28.11
CA ALA A 115 28.56 -15.70 28.72
C ALA A 115 27.33 -16.11 27.89
N GLU A 116 26.79 -17.29 28.19
CA GLU A 116 25.51 -17.74 27.65
C GLU A 116 24.39 -16.80 28.13
N PRO A 117 23.52 -16.34 27.21
CA PRO A 117 22.45 -15.43 27.58
C PRO A 117 21.40 -16.14 28.45
N TRP A 118 20.78 -15.37 29.33
CA TRP A 118 19.79 -15.86 30.30
C TRP A 118 18.34 -15.79 29.80
N LEU A 119 18.12 -15.41 28.53
CA LEU A 119 16.78 -15.22 27.96
C LEU A 119 16.51 -16.24 26.85
N ALA A 120 15.27 -16.70 26.75
CA ALA A 120 14.79 -17.46 25.60
C ALA A 120 13.35 -17.10 25.26
N LEU A 121 13.01 -17.14 23.97
CA LEU A 121 11.65 -16.98 23.50
C LEU A 121 11.06 -18.34 23.15
N LEU A 122 10.09 -18.81 23.95
CA LEU A 122 9.44 -20.10 23.78
C LEU A 122 8.04 -19.92 23.17
N VAL A 123 7.65 -20.83 22.28
CA VAL A 123 6.37 -20.79 21.58
C VAL A 123 5.62 -22.11 21.79
N PHE A 124 4.40 -22.02 22.29
CA PHE A 124 3.53 -23.17 22.60
C PHE A 124 2.26 -23.11 21.76
N ALA A 125 1.82 -24.28 21.28
CA ALA A 125 0.58 -24.43 20.54
C ALA A 125 -0.62 -24.66 21.46
N GLU A 126 -1.83 -24.50 20.92
CA GLU A 126 -3.08 -24.88 21.59
C GLU A 126 -3.02 -26.31 22.15
N GLY A 127 -3.39 -26.46 23.44
CA GLY A 127 -3.42 -27.73 24.16
C GLY A 127 -2.11 -28.18 24.80
N GLU A 128 -0.98 -27.49 24.60
CA GLU A 128 0.33 -27.91 25.16
C GLU A 128 0.56 -27.44 26.60
N LEU A 129 -0.03 -26.31 26.99
CA LEU A 129 0.06 -25.78 28.35
C LEU A 129 -1.22 -26.09 29.13
N PRO A 130 -1.17 -26.87 30.22
CA PRO A 130 -2.36 -27.21 31.00
C PRO A 130 -3.12 -26.00 31.57
N ALA A 131 -2.37 -24.96 31.96
CA ALA A 131 -2.92 -23.70 32.48
C ALA A 131 -3.42 -22.75 31.38
N ASP A 132 -3.06 -22.99 30.12
CA ASP A 132 -3.45 -22.21 28.95
C ASP A 132 -3.83 -23.10 27.76
N PRO A 133 -4.93 -23.87 27.86
CA PRO A 133 -5.29 -24.85 26.84
C PRO A 133 -5.63 -24.21 25.49
N ARG A 134 -5.98 -22.91 25.46
CA ARG A 134 -6.34 -22.18 24.23
C ARG A 134 -5.18 -21.37 23.64
N ALA A 135 -3.99 -21.42 24.24
CA ALA A 135 -2.85 -20.59 23.86
C ALA A 135 -3.22 -19.08 23.81
N ASP A 136 -3.92 -18.60 24.84
CA ASP A 136 -4.27 -17.18 25.03
C ASP A 136 -3.09 -16.35 25.59
N ALA A 137 -1.92 -16.98 25.83
CA ALA A 137 -0.74 -16.46 26.52
C ALA A 137 -1.02 -16.11 28.00
N VAL A 138 -1.75 -17.00 28.66
CA VAL A 138 -2.10 -16.87 30.09
C VAL A 138 -0.86 -17.09 30.96
N THR A 139 -0.71 -16.27 32.00
CA THR A 139 0.38 -16.35 32.99
C THR A 139 -0.21 -16.34 34.40
N VAL A 140 0.46 -16.99 35.33
CA VAL A 140 0.08 -16.98 36.76
C VAL A 140 0.90 -15.91 37.47
N THR A 141 0.27 -15.12 38.34
CA THR A 141 1.00 -14.13 39.15
C THR A 141 1.37 -14.74 40.49
N MET A 142 2.65 -14.70 40.85
CA MET A 142 3.21 -15.21 42.11
C MET A 142 4.27 -14.24 42.63
N THR A 143 4.79 -14.43 43.84
CA THR A 143 5.99 -13.69 44.28
C THR A 143 7.28 -14.39 43.81
N ALA A 144 8.40 -13.67 43.78
CA ALA A 144 9.70 -14.28 43.46
C ALA A 144 10.08 -15.37 44.48
N GLU A 145 9.71 -15.22 45.75
CA GLU A 145 9.91 -16.24 46.78
C GLU A 145 9.06 -17.50 46.53
N GLU A 146 7.79 -17.33 46.16
CA GLU A 146 6.90 -18.44 45.81
C GLU A 146 7.34 -19.20 44.56
N LEU A 147 7.89 -18.48 43.56
CA LEU A 147 8.47 -19.08 42.36
C LEU A 147 9.64 -20.01 42.70
N LEU A 148 10.47 -19.63 43.67
CA LEU A 148 11.69 -20.34 44.08
C LEU A 148 11.46 -21.34 45.23
N THR A 149 10.20 -21.58 45.61
CA THR A 149 9.86 -22.54 46.67
C THR A 149 9.76 -23.95 46.09
N ASP A 150 10.48 -24.90 46.72
CA ASP A 150 10.42 -26.32 46.35
C ASP A 150 8.98 -26.85 46.48
N ALA A 151 8.47 -27.47 45.41
CA ALA A 151 7.18 -28.14 45.39
C ALA A 151 7.30 -29.53 44.74
N GLU A 152 6.49 -30.48 45.18
CA GLU A 152 6.51 -31.86 44.67
C GLU A 152 6.17 -31.88 43.17
N GLY A 153 7.03 -32.51 42.36
CA GLY A 153 6.87 -32.58 40.91
C GLY A 153 7.19 -31.29 40.14
N VAL A 154 7.55 -30.20 40.81
CA VAL A 154 7.88 -28.92 40.16
C VAL A 154 9.39 -28.68 40.18
N ARG A 155 9.95 -28.29 39.04
CA ARG A 155 11.33 -27.81 38.88
C ARG A 155 11.30 -26.31 38.63
N HIS A 156 11.93 -25.55 39.50
CA HIS A 156 12.06 -24.09 39.38
C HIS A 156 13.54 -23.70 39.28
N PRO A 157 13.84 -22.45 38.89
CA PRO A 157 15.22 -21.97 38.79
C PRO A 157 15.94 -22.03 40.14
N ARG A 158 17.22 -22.38 40.13
CA ARG A 158 18.08 -22.44 41.33
C ARG A 158 18.81 -21.13 41.53
N ILE A 159 18.14 -20.18 42.19
CA ILE A 159 18.69 -18.87 42.54
C ILE A 159 18.74 -18.77 44.06
N ALA A 160 19.90 -18.43 44.64
CA ALA A 160 20.01 -18.27 46.09
C ALA A 160 19.28 -16.99 46.53
N PRO A 161 18.71 -16.92 47.75
CA PRO A 161 18.06 -15.71 48.26
C PRO A 161 18.96 -14.45 48.23
N SER A 162 20.27 -14.63 48.38
CA SER A 162 21.26 -13.54 48.27
C SER A 162 21.50 -13.02 46.85
N GLN A 163 20.97 -13.71 45.83
CA GLN A 163 21.05 -13.36 44.41
C GLN A 163 19.74 -12.76 43.89
N ILE A 164 18.70 -12.66 44.74
CA ILE A 164 17.46 -11.97 44.42
C ILE A 164 17.72 -10.46 44.52
N GLU A 165 17.63 -9.77 43.39
CA GLU A 165 17.76 -8.31 43.33
C GLU A 165 16.38 -7.67 43.54
N GLY A 166 16.31 -6.66 44.41
CA GLY A 166 15.06 -5.96 44.74
C GLY A 166 14.23 -6.62 45.84
N ASP A 167 12.90 -6.45 45.77
CA ASP A 167 11.95 -6.96 46.76
C ASP A 167 11.54 -8.40 46.42
N PRO A 168 11.88 -9.41 47.25
CA PRO A 168 11.52 -10.81 46.99
C PRO A 168 10.00 -11.06 47.02
N THR A 169 9.24 -10.15 47.61
CA THR A 169 7.77 -10.21 47.65
C THR A 169 7.11 -9.51 46.47
N ALA A 170 7.89 -8.93 45.56
CA ALA A 170 7.37 -8.31 44.35
C ALA A 170 6.66 -9.35 43.46
N PRO A 171 5.51 -8.98 42.85
CA PRO A 171 4.79 -9.88 41.96
C PRO A 171 5.58 -10.10 40.65
N CYS A 172 5.71 -11.36 40.26
CA CYS A 172 6.22 -11.79 38.97
C CYS A 172 5.18 -12.66 38.25
N ARG A 173 5.31 -12.76 36.93
CA ARG A 173 4.46 -13.60 36.09
C ARG A 173 5.21 -14.90 35.81
N THR A 174 4.52 -16.02 35.93
CA THR A 174 5.09 -17.35 35.77
C THR A 174 4.32 -18.17 34.76
N VAL A 175 5.01 -19.15 34.17
CA VAL A 175 4.44 -20.16 33.27
C VAL A 175 4.87 -21.54 33.75
N ASP A 176 3.89 -22.44 33.85
CA ASP A 176 4.09 -23.84 34.23
C ASP A 176 4.02 -24.72 32.97
N ILE A 177 5.14 -25.36 32.63
CA ILE A 177 5.34 -26.09 31.37
C ILE A 177 5.56 -27.57 31.69
N PRO A 178 4.84 -28.52 31.07
CA PRO A 178 5.14 -29.94 31.21
C PRO A 178 6.56 -30.27 30.74
N GLY A 179 7.26 -31.18 31.44
CA GLY A 179 8.69 -31.42 31.25
C GLY A 179 9.04 -31.99 29.88
N ASP A 180 8.16 -32.80 29.29
CA ASP A 180 8.28 -33.32 27.92
C ASP A 180 8.11 -32.21 26.86
N VAL A 181 7.11 -31.33 27.05
CA VAL A 181 6.89 -30.15 26.21
C VAL A 181 8.08 -29.20 26.30
N PHE A 182 8.58 -28.96 27.51
CA PHE A 182 9.76 -28.13 27.74
C PHE A 182 10.99 -28.70 27.02
N ALA A 183 11.28 -30.00 27.17
CA ALA A 183 12.42 -30.64 26.52
C ALA A 183 12.33 -30.60 24.97
N ALA A 184 11.12 -30.66 24.42
CA ALA A 184 10.91 -30.57 22.97
C ALA A 184 11.13 -29.15 22.42
N VAL A 185 10.63 -28.13 23.11
CA VAL A 185 10.56 -26.75 22.59
C VAL A 185 11.79 -25.91 22.97
N VAL A 186 12.38 -26.15 24.14
CA VAL A 186 13.50 -25.32 24.64
C VAL A 186 14.72 -25.42 23.70
N PRO A 187 15.38 -24.29 23.37
CA PRO A 187 16.69 -24.33 22.73
C PRO A 187 17.69 -25.06 23.63
N ARG A 188 18.61 -25.83 23.04
CA ARG A 188 19.68 -26.46 23.81
C ARG A 188 20.64 -25.40 24.36
N THR A 189 21.40 -25.75 25.38
CA THR A 189 22.31 -24.82 26.07
C THR A 189 23.28 -24.13 25.08
N GLU A 190 23.88 -24.90 24.15
CA GLU A 190 24.79 -24.39 23.12
C GLU A 190 24.10 -23.60 21.98
N GLU A 191 22.77 -23.71 21.85
CA GLU A 191 21.98 -23.04 20.81
C GLU A 191 21.50 -21.65 21.23
N LEU A 192 21.34 -21.41 22.53
CA LEU A 192 20.79 -20.16 23.09
C LEU A 192 21.48 -18.91 22.57
N ARG A 193 22.82 -18.94 22.49
CA ARG A 193 23.60 -17.81 21.99
C ARG A 193 23.25 -17.43 20.55
N HIS A 194 22.83 -18.38 19.72
CA HIS A 194 22.57 -18.17 18.29
C HIS A 194 21.19 -17.57 18.02
N LEU A 195 20.28 -17.63 18.98
CA LEU A 195 18.91 -17.11 18.88
C LEU A 195 18.78 -15.66 19.37
N LEU A 196 19.89 -15.07 19.81
CA LEU A 196 19.97 -13.70 20.32
C LEU A 196 21.05 -12.93 19.58
N HIS A 197 20.73 -11.72 19.12
CA HIS A 197 21.67 -10.85 18.42
C HIS A 197 21.32 -9.38 18.65
N VAL A 198 22.22 -8.48 18.26
CA VAL A 198 21.97 -7.03 18.29
C VAL A 198 21.73 -6.51 16.88
N ARG A 199 20.69 -5.67 16.73
CA ARG A 199 20.31 -4.98 15.50
C ARG A 199 20.54 -3.49 15.68
N ASP A 200 21.53 -2.93 14.97
CA ASP A 200 21.71 -1.49 14.87
C ASP A 200 20.95 -0.98 13.64
N VAL A 201 20.10 0.03 13.84
CA VAL A 201 19.34 0.69 12.78
C VAL A 201 19.91 2.08 12.54
N THR A 202 20.38 2.33 11.32
CA THR A 202 20.70 3.68 10.84
C THR A 202 19.64 4.10 9.84
N THR A 203 18.94 5.20 10.13
CA THR A 203 17.86 5.68 9.26
C THR A 203 18.42 6.48 8.09
N ASP A 204 18.08 6.05 6.87
CA ASP A 204 17.85 6.98 5.76
C ASP A 204 16.34 7.01 5.52
N THR A 205 15.76 8.20 5.42
CA THR A 205 14.32 8.44 5.60
C THR A 205 13.47 7.72 4.54
N GLY A 206 12.70 6.67 4.91
CA GLY A 206 11.85 6.02 3.88
C GLY A 206 10.88 4.87 4.21
N LEU A 207 10.70 4.40 5.45
CA LEU A 207 9.74 3.31 5.74
C LEU A 207 8.57 3.75 6.63
N ARG A 208 7.37 3.27 6.30
CA ARG A 208 6.19 3.25 7.17
C ARG A 208 5.98 1.80 7.60
N GLY A 209 6.36 1.49 8.83
CA GLY A 209 6.30 0.19 9.51
C GLY A 209 6.63 0.39 10.99
N GLU A 210 7.24 -0.59 11.67
CA GLU A 210 7.86 -0.32 12.99
C GLU A 210 8.61 1.00 12.92
N GLN A 211 8.26 1.94 13.79
CA GLN A 211 8.90 3.25 13.85
C GLN A 211 10.27 3.04 14.49
N LEU A 212 11.19 2.41 13.75
CA LEU A 212 12.53 2.12 14.19
C LEU A 212 13.24 3.47 14.37
N ALA A 213 13.31 3.92 15.62
CA ALA A 213 14.17 5.02 15.99
C ALA A 213 15.62 4.57 15.76
N GLU A 214 16.45 5.47 15.27
CA GLU A 214 17.89 5.25 15.18
C GLU A 214 18.40 4.76 16.54
N GLY A 215 19.05 3.59 16.56
CA GLY A 215 19.37 2.93 17.81
C GLY A 215 19.84 1.49 17.66
N ALA A 216 20.35 0.95 18.76
CA ALA A 216 20.80 -0.42 18.91
C ALA A 216 19.78 -1.19 19.75
N TYR A 217 19.28 -2.30 19.23
CA TYR A 217 18.26 -3.13 19.87
C TYR A 217 18.74 -4.57 20.03
N ALA A 218 18.34 -5.26 21.09
CA ALA A 218 18.54 -6.70 21.20
C ALA A 218 17.32 -7.43 20.63
N VAL A 219 17.54 -8.51 19.86
CA VAL A 219 16.48 -9.29 19.23
C VAL A 219 16.58 -10.73 19.71
N ALA A 220 15.47 -11.26 20.25
CA ALA A 220 15.32 -12.65 20.65
C ALA A 220 14.42 -13.37 19.65
N VAL A 221 14.93 -14.43 19.02
CA VAL A 221 14.21 -15.25 18.02
C VAL A 221 13.86 -16.59 18.65
N SER A 222 12.66 -17.08 18.39
CA SER A 222 12.24 -18.41 18.82
C SER A 222 12.89 -19.51 17.97
N SER A 223 12.98 -20.72 18.52
CA SER A 223 13.46 -21.91 17.80
C SER A 223 12.36 -22.65 17.05
N ARG A 224 11.08 -22.32 17.27
CA ARG A 224 9.94 -23.13 16.81
C ARG A 224 9.12 -22.44 15.73
N LEU A 225 8.85 -23.16 14.65
CA LEU A 225 7.96 -22.75 13.57
C LEU A 225 6.51 -23.19 13.86
N PRO A 226 5.51 -22.37 13.48
CA PRO A 226 4.12 -22.79 13.45
C PRO A 226 3.85 -23.96 12.48
N ASP A 227 2.68 -24.57 12.64
CA ASP A 227 2.21 -25.64 11.77
C ASP A 227 1.91 -25.11 10.37
N ARG A 228 2.25 -25.91 9.35
CA ARG A 228 2.11 -25.59 7.92
C ARG A 228 0.88 -26.19 7.25
N THR A 229 0.06 -26.93 7.98
CA THR A 229 -1.06 -27.74 7.47
C THR A 229 -2.37 -27.43 8.18
N VAL A 230 -2.32 -27.10 9.47
CA VAL A 230 -3.50 -26.87 10.29
C VAL A 230 -3.45 -25.48 10.90
N GLN A 231 -4.58 -24.78 10.85
CA GLN A 231 -4.76 -23.54 11.59
C GLN A 231 -4.64 -23.83 13.09
N ALA A 232 -3.75 -23.12 13.77
CA ALA A 232 -3.56 -23.27 15.20
C ALA A 232 -3.20 -21.93 15.85
N ARG A 233 -3.58 -21.80 17.13
CA ARG A 233 -3.19 -20.66 17.95
C ARG A 233 -1.90 -20.96 18.71
N TYR A 234 -1.07 -19.93 18.84
CA TYR A 234 0.22 -20.01 19.50
C TYR A 234 0.38 -18.93 20.57
N ALA A 235 0.99 -19.31 21.68
CA ALA A 235 1.38 -18.42 22.78
C ALA A 235 2.91 -18.32 22.83
N ALA A 236 3.44 -17.11 22.75
CA ALA A 236 4.86 -16.83 22.85
C ALA A 236 5.18 -16.23 24.23
N HIS A 237 6.19 -16.79 24.91
CA HIS A 237 6.64 -16.35 26.23
C HIS A 237 8.16 -16.10 26.21
N LEU A 238 8.56 -14.87 26.51
CA LEU A 238 9.95 -14.54 26.83
C LEU A 238 10.22 -14.97 28.27
N VAL A 239 11.07 -15.97 28.46
CA VAL A 239 11.34 -16.57 29.78
C VAL A 239 12.75 -16.25 30.27
N ALA A 240 12.87 -16.13 31.59
CA ALA A 240 14.13 -16.04 32.31
C ALA A 240 14.69 -17.45 32.60
N LEU A 241 15.94 -17.68 32.22
CA LEU A 241 16.67 -18.95 32.39
C LEU A 241 17.83 -18.85 33.41
N GLU A 242 17.95 -17.74 34.13
CA GLU A 242 18.91 -17.63 35.24
C GLU A 242 18.67 -18.76 36.25
N GLY A 243 19.73 -19.47 36.65
CA GLY A 243 19.61 -20.61 37.56
C GLY A 243 18.95 -21.87 36.97
N CYS A 244 18.77 -21.96 35.64
CA CYS A 244 18.15 -23.12 34.99
C CYS A 244 19.17 -24.09 34.36
N ARG A 245 20.48 -23.94 34.59
CA ARG A 245 21.51 -24.77 33.92
C ARG A 245 21.32 -26.27 34.14
N SER A 246 20.95 -26.69 35.34
CA SER A 246 20.63 -28.10 35.64
C SER A 246 19.36 -28.59 34.95
N ILE A 247 18.33 -27.74 34.85
CA ILE A 247 17.07 -28.05 34.14
C ILE A 247 17.32 -28.20 32.64
N LEU A 248 18.13 -27.31 32.05
CA LEU A 248 18.53 -27.39 30.65
C LEU A 248 19.36 -28.63 30.36
N ALA A 249 20.31 -28.99 31.24
CA ALA A 249 21.06 -30.24 31.12
C ALA A 249 20.15 -31.47 31.20
N ASP A 250 19.16 -31.48 32.10
CA ASP A 250 18.17 -32.55 32.17
C ASP A 250 17.28 -32.64 30.91
N ALA A 251 16.93 -31.50 30.32
CA ALA A 251 16.21 -31.43 29.05
C ALA A 251 17.07 -31.99 27.90
N ASP A 252 18.33 -31.57 27.81
CA ASP A 252 19.30 -32.00 26.79
C ASP A 252 19.55 -33.52 26.81
N GLU A 253 19.58 -34.10 28.02
CA GLU A 253 19.75 -35.53 28.25
C GLU A 253 18.42 -36.33 28.19
N GLY A 254 17.29 -35.67 27.97
CA GLY A 254 15.97 -36.31 27.87
C GLY A 254 15.46 -36.91 29.19
N ARG A 255 15.88 -36.35 30.34
CA ARG A 255 15.48 -36.80 31.68
C ARG A 255 14.14 -36.22 32.17
N LEU A 256 13.64 -35.17 31.52
CA LEU A 256 12.36 -34.55 31.89
C LEU A 256 11.19 -35.34 31.31
N THR A 257 10.22 -35.69 32.17
CA THR A 257 9.01 -36.42 31.80
C THR A 257 7.78 -35.53 31.91
N HIS A 258 6.65 -35.99 31.36
CA HIS A 258 5.36 -35.28 31.43
C HIS A 258 4.87 -35.04 32.87
N GLU A 259 5.28 -35.88 33.83
CA GLU A 259 4.91 -35.76 35.25
C GLU A 259 5.65 -34.63 35.97
N VAL A 260 6.76 -34.15 35.40
CA VAL A 260 7.54 -33.04 35.93
C VAL A 260 7.02 -31.74 35.32
N THR A 261 6.74 -30.73 36.15
CA THR A 261 6.39 -29.39 35.69
C THR A 261 7.59 -28.47 35.84
N VAL A 262 8.01 -27.81 34.77
CA VAL A 262 9.04 -26.77 34.79
C VAL A 262 8.35 -25.42 34.93
N ARG A 263 8.63 -24.71 36.03
CA ARG A 263 8.11 -23.39 36.30
C ARG A 263 9.16 -22.33 36.00
N LEU A 264 8.82 -21.35 35.17
CA LEU A 264 9.73 -20.26 34.80
C LEU A 264 9.06 -18.90 34.96
N ALA A 265 9.87 -17.85 35.19
CA ALA A 265 9.42 -16.47 35.11
C ALA A 265 9.23 -16.04 33.65
N ALA A 266 8.02 -15.59 33.32
CA ALA A 266 7.64 -15.06 32.02
C ALA A 266 7.73 -13.52 32.05
N LEU A 267 8.75 -12.97 31.39
CA LEU A 267 9.03 -11.54 31.35
C LEU A 267 8.06 -10.79 30.43
N HIS A 268 7.67 -11.41 29.33
CA HIS A 268 6.68 -10.88 28.38
C HIS A 268 5.94 -12.03 27.70
N SER A 269 4.66 -11.84 27.36
CA SER A 269 3.85 -12.90 26.76
C SER A 269 2.76 -12.35 25.84
N TRP A 270 2.54 -12.98 24.68
CA TRP A 270 1.50 -12.62 23.73
C TRP A 270 1.04 -13.85 22.92
N SER A 271 -0.12 -13.76 22.28
CA SER A 271 -0.65 -14.83 21.43
C SER A 271 -0.92 -14.35 19.99
N PHE A 272 -0.85 -15.28 19.04
CA PHE A 272 -1.16 -15.05 17.63
C PHE A 272 -1.74 -16.33 17.00
N THR A 273 -2.42 -16.19 15.85
CA THR A 273 -3.01 -17.31 15.11
C THR A 273 -2.28 -17.48 13.79
N SER A 274 -1.78 -18.68 13.54
CA SER A 274 -1.22 -19.06 12.23
C SER A 274 -2.28 -19.82 11.45
N ASP A 275 -2.65 -19.28 10.29
CA ASP A 275 -3.56 -19.93 9.33
C ASP A 275 -2.78 -20.22 8.03
N PRO A 276 -2.22 -21.44 7.87
CA PRO A 276 -1.43 -21.77 6.70
C PRO A 276 -2.30 -21.74 5.43
N ALA A 277 -2.00 -20.82 4.51
CA ALA A 277 -2.78 -20.64 3.31
C ALA A 277 -2.52 -21.79 2.31
N PRO A 278 -3.56 -22.34 1.63
CA PRO A 278 -3.36 -23.29 0.55
C PRO A 278 -2.52 -22.63 -0.56
N GLY A 279 -1.24 -23.02 -0.66
CA GLY A 279 -0.30 -22.49 -1.64
C GLY A 279 0.90 -21.71 -1.06
N GLY A 280 0.95 -21.40 0.24
CA GLY A 280 2.12 -20.78 0.90
C GLY A 280 2.15 -19.24 0.85
N GLY A 281 1.22 -18.60 1.57
CA GLY A 281 1.15 -17.14 1.75
C GLY A 281 1.17 -16.30 0.46
N PHE A 282 1.86 -15.15 0.51
CA PHE A 282 1.98 -14.18 -0.60
C PHE A 282 2.50 -14.83 -1.89
N ALA A 283 3.63 -15.55 -1.82
CA ALA A 283 4.26 -16.18 -2.99
C ALA A 283 3.32 -17.20 -3.66
N GLY A 284 2.63 -18.00 -2.84
CA GLY A 284 1.62 -18.95 -3.28
C GLY A 284 0.47 -18.32 -4.05
N ARG A 285 -0.15 -17.28 -3.46
CA ARG A 285 -1.27 -16.57 -4.06
C ARG A 285 -0.86 -15.89 -5.36
N VAL A 286 0.28 -15.21 -5.38
CA VAL A 286 0.78 -14.55 -6.60
C VAL A 286 1.09 -15.58 -7.69
N ARG A 287 1.65 -16.75 -7.34
CA ARG A 287 1.81 -17.86 -8.29
C ARG A 287 0.47 -18.35 -8.83
N HIS A 288 -0.56 -18.44 -7.99
CA HIS A 288 -1.91 -18.84 -8.41
C HIS A 288 -2.57 -17.83 -9.36
N PHE A 289 -2.19 -16.55 -9.29
CA PHE A 289 -2.63 -15.56 -10.28
C PHE A 289 -2.07 -15.86 -11.67
N LEU A 290 -0.80 -16.28 -11.73
CA LEU A 290 -0.05 -16.45 -12.96
C LEU A 290 -0.19 -17.84 -13.58
N PHE A 291 -0.38 -18.88 -12.77
CA PHE A 291 -0.39 -20.27 -13.20
C PHE A 291 -1.61 -21.03 -12.65
N ASP A 292 -2.14 -21.97 -13.42
CA ASP A 292 -3.14 -22.92 -12.93
C ASP A 292 -2.51 -24.06 -12.11
N SER A 293 -3.36 -24.95 -11.56
CA SER A 293 -2.92 -26.09 -10.76
C SER A 293 -2.04 -27.10 -11.53
N THR A 294 -1.99 -27.00 -12.86
CA THR A 294 -1.14 -27.83 -13.72
C THR A 294 0.15 -27.12 -14.13
N GLY A 295 0.38 -25.89 -13.67
CA GLY A 295 1.54 -25.07 -13.99
C GLY A 295 1.45 -24.34 -15.33
N LYS A 296 0.29 -24.34 -16.00
CA LYS A 296 0.09 -23.62 -17.26
C LYS A 296 -0.19 -22.15 -16.98
N LYS A 297 0.41 -21.27 -17.78
CA LYS A 297 0.19 -19.82 -17.70
C LYS A 297 -1.29 -19.47 -17.89
N ARG A 298 -1.83 -18.70 -16.96
CA ARG A 298 -3.17 -18.13 -17.06
C ARG A 298 -3.16 -16.91 -17.97
N ASP A 299 -4.28 -16.70 -18.61
CA ASP A 299 -4.56 -15.43 -19.29
C ASP A 299 -4.82 -14.37 -18.23
N LEU A 300 -4.06 -13.27 -18.27
CA LEU A 300 -4.17 -12.17 -17.32
C LEU A 300 -5.05 -11.04 -17.84
N LEU A 301 -5.51 -11.06 -19.10
CA LEU A 301 -6.38 -10.00 -19.60
C LEU A 301 -7.76 -10.06 -18.94
N LEU A 302 -8.34 -8.89 -18.65
CA LEU A 302 -9.72 -8.78 -18.17
C LEU A 302 -10.72 -9.11 -19.28
N ARG A 303 -11.08 -10.39 -19.40
CA ARG A 303 -12.08 -10.89 -20.36
C ARG A 303 -12.69 -12.20 -19.87
N LEU A 304 -13.79 -12.60 -20.50
CA LEU A 304 -14.44 -13.86 -20.20
C LEU A 304 -13.57 -15.05 -20.61
N PRO A 305 -13.64 -16.17 -19.87
CA PRO A 305 -12.99 -17.41 -20.28
C PRO A 305 -13.55 -17.85 -21.64
N PRO A 306 -12.72 -18.41 -22.53
CA PRO A 306 -13.18 -18.83 -23.84
C PRO A 306 -14.25 -19.91 -23.68
N PRO A 307 -15.39 -19.80 -24.41
CA PRO A 307 -16.41 -20.84 -24.39
C PRO A 307 -15.86 -22.16 -24.97
N PRO A 308 -16.47 -23.31 -24.65
CA PRO A 308 -16.00 -24.63 -25.13
C PRO A 308 -15.91 -24.70 -26.66
N ALA A 309 -15.16 -25.67 -27.20
CA ALA A 309 -15.08 -25.87 -28.65
C ALA A 309 -16.47 -26.01 -29.27
N GLY A 310 -16.70 -25.36 -30.42
CA GLY A 310 -17.99 -25.39 -31.10
C GLY A 310 -17.87 -25.61 -32.60
N ASP A 311 -18.98 -25.44 -33.31
CA ASP A 311 -19.20 -25.82 -34.71
C ASP A 311 -18.38 -25.10 -35.79
N GLY A 312 -17.41 -24.25 -35.41
CA GLY A 312 -16.55 -23.50 -36.35
C GLY A 312 -17.31 -22.54 -37.27
N SER A 313 -18.58 -22.22 -36.97
CA SER A 313 -19.39 -21.35 -37.81
C SER A 313 -18.80 -19.92 -37.88
N PRO A 314 -18.97 -19.19 -39.01
CA PRO A 314 -18.49 -17.81 -39.13
C PRO A 314 -19.03 -16.88 -38.03
N ALA A 315 -20.30 -17.06 -37.65
CA ALA A 315 -20.93 -16.32 -36.56
C ALA A 315 -20.23 -16.58 -35.22
N ARG A 316 -19.88 -17.85 -34.93
CA ARG A 316 -19.11 -18.21 -33.73
C ARG A 316 -17.73 -17.59 -33.74
N THR A 317 -17.02 -17.63 -34.87
CA THR A 317 -15.69 -17.02 -34.99
C THR A 317 -15.73 -15.52 -34.71
N THR A 318 -16.72 -14.80 -35.25
CA THR A 318 -16.91 -13.37 -34.95
C THR A 318 -17.27 -13.13 -33.49
N ALA A 319 -18.19 -13.93 -32.91
CA ALA A 319 -18.55 -13.81 -31.49
C ALA A 319 -17.36 -14.10 -30.56
N LEU A 320 -16.53 -15.10 -30.88
CA LEU A 320 -15.29 -15.42 -30.17
C LEU A 320 -14.32 -14.24 -30.21
N ALA A 321 -14.09 -13.63 -31.38
CA ALA A 321 -13.23 -12.46 -31.50
C ALA A 321 -13.75 -11.27 -30.65
N ARG A 322 -15.07 -11.11 -30.52
CA ARG A 322 -15.67 -10.10 -29.64
C ARG A 322 -15.44 -10.42 -28.16
N LEU A 323 -15.62 -11.66 -27.73
CA LEU A 323 -15.33 -12.08 -26.36
C LEU A 323 -13.83 -11.93 -26.03
N GLU A 324 -12.95 -12.29 -26.95
CA GLU A 324 -11.49 -12.15 -26.83
C GLU A 324 -11.06 -10.69 -26.67
N SER A 325 -11.80 -9.75 -27.27
CA SER A 325 -11.61 -8.30 -27.11
C SER A 325 -12.10 -7.74 -25.76
N GLY A 326 -12.71 -8.58 -24.92
CA GLY A 326 -13.28 -8.22 -23.62
C GLY A 326 -14.70 -7.67 -23.66
N ARG A 327 -15.44 -7.86 -24.78
CA ARG A 327 -16.86 -7.50 -24.86
C ARG A 327 -17.72 -8.60 -24.28
N VAL A 328 -18.80 -8.23 -23.61
CA VAL A 328 -19.78 -9.15 -23.03
C VAL A 328 -21.13 -8.95 -23.72
N PRO A 329 -21.84 -10.01 -24.12
CA PRO A 329 -23.19 -9.88 -24.64
C PRO A 329 -24.15 -9.66 -23.47
N LEU A 330 -24.88 -8.54 -23.47
CA LEU A 330 -25.90 -8.25 -22.45
C LEU A 330 -27.28 -8.18 -23.10
N PRO A 331 -28.35 -8.61 -22.39
CA PRO A 331 -29.72 -8.37 -22.83
C PRO A 331 -29.97 -6.87 -23.02
N HIS A 332 -30.55 -6.51 -24.15
CA HIS A 332 -30.82 -5.12 -24.51
C HIS A 332 -32.23 -4.98 -25.06
N ARG A 333 -33.00 -4.07 -24.47
CA ARG A 333 -34.32 -3.70 -24.98
C ARG A 333 -34.20 -2.43 -25.80
N LEU A 334 -34.60 -2.50 -27.06
CA LEU A 334 -34.60 -1.35 -27.97
C LEU A 334 -35.72 -0.36 -27.62
N GLU A 335 -35.62 0.87 -28.11
CA GLU A 335 -36.68 1.89 -27.97
C GLU A 335 -38.01 1.44 -28.62
N THR A 336 -37.94 0.53 -29.60
CA THR A 336 -39.11 -0.12 -30.23
C THR A 336 -39.82 -1.10 -29.30
N GLY A 337 -39.22 -1.48 -28.17
CA GLY A 337 -39.71 -2.49 -27.23
C GLY A 337 -39.26 -3.92 -27.52
N GLU A 338 -38.50 -4.14 -28.59
CA GLU A 338 -37.95 -5.45 -28.95
C GLU A 338 -36.81 -5.85 -28.00
N ASP A 339 -36.81 -7.12 -27.57
CA ASP A 339 -35.73 -7.70 -26.78
C ASP A 339 -34.68 -8.33 -27.71
N THR A 340 -33.44 -7.87 -27.58
CA THR A 340 -32.27 -8.33 -28.35
C THR A 340 -31.04 -8.42 -27.45
N TYR A 341 -29.86 -8.63 -28.02
CA TYR A 341 -28.58 -8.52 -27.34
C TYR A 341 -27.80 -7.31 -27.85
N ALA A 342 -27.02 -6.69 -26.97
CA ALA A 342 -26.01 -5.72 -27.36
C ALA A 342 -24.65 -6.15 -26.79
N TRP A 343 -23.60 -5.88 -27.54
CA TRP A 343 -22.25 -5.93 -27.02
C TRP A 343 -22.06 -4.78 -26.04
N TYR A 344 -21.57 -5.10 -24.85
CA TYR A 344 -21.16 -4.10 -23.88
C TYR A 344 -19.67 -4.24 -23.56
N ARG A 345 -19.04 -3.09 -23.40
CA ARG A 345 -17.64 -2.95 -23.02
C ARG A 345 -17.56 -1.80 -22.01
N GLY A 346 -17.05 -2.10 -20.82
CA GLY A 346 -16.79 -1.10 -19.79
C GLY A 346 -15.55 -0.26 -20.10
N PRO A 347 -15.10 0.57 -19.13
CA PRO A 347 -13.86 1.34 -19.26
C PRO A 347 -12.61 0.46 -19.27
N LEU A 348 -12.70 -0.76 -18.71
CA LEU A 348 -11.57 -1.68 -18.54
C LEU A 348 -11.59 -2.72 -19.65
N THR A 349 -10.53 -2.79 -20.46
CA THR A 349 -10.58 -3.49 -21.74
C THR A 349 -9.36 -4.35 -22.02
N ALA A 350 -9.56 -5.53 -22.63
CA ALA A 350 -8.48 -6.49 -22.94
C ALA A 350 -7.60 -6.10 -24.14
N GLU A 351 -8.02 -5.13 -24.95
CA GLU A 351 -7.30 -4.63 -26.13
C GLU A 351 -7.17 -3.10 -26.08
N PRO A 352 -6.16 -2.50 -26.75
CA PRO A 352 -6.08 -1.04 -26.88
C PRO A 352 -7.40 -0.45 -27.38
N ALA A 353 -7.84 0.62 -26.72
CA ALA A 353 -9.15 1.18 -26.96
C ALA A 353 -9.32 1.76 -28.36
N GLN A 354 -10.54 1.64 -28.88
CA GLN A 354 -10.90 2.17 -30.19
C GLN A 354 -11.05 3.69 -30.13
N LYS A 355 -10.73 4.37 -31.24
CA LYS A 355 -10.92 5.81 -31.33
C LYS A 355 -12.42 6.13 -31.32
N LEU A 356 -12.81 7.04 -30.43
CA LEU A 356 -14.18 7.56 -30.35
C LEU A 356 -14.54 8.30 -31.66
N PRO A 357 -15.82 8.28 -32.09
CA PRO A 357 -16.29 9.11 -33.20
C PRO A 357 -16.01 10.59 -32.94
N ASP A 358 -15.83 11.36 -34.02
CA ASP A 358 -15.62 12.79 -33.91
C ASP A 358 -16.82 13.45 -33.23
N THR A 359 -16.55 14.33 -32.26
CA THR A 359 -17.60 15.00 -31.48
C THR A 359 -18.35 15.99 -32.39
N PRO A 360 -19.69 15.90 -32.50
CA PRO A 360 -20.49 16.88 -33.23
C PRO A 360 -20.32 18.30 -32.68
N GLU A 361 -20.58 19.34 -33.48
CA GLU A 361 -20.49 20.73 -33.02
C GLU A 361 -21.40 21.03 -31.81
N SER A 362 -22.55 20.36 -31.74
CA SER A 362 -23.50 20.43 -30.63
C SER A 362 -23.08 19.65 -29.39
N GLY A 363 -21.96 18.91 -29.45
CA GLY A 363 -21.68 17.82 -28.51
C GLY A 363 -22.58 16.61 -28.74
N TRP A 364 -22.37 15.55 -27.96
CA TRP A 364 -23.29 14.40 -27.94
C TRP A 364 -24.51 14.73 -27.09
N THR A 365 -25.68 14.71 -27.72
CA THR A 365 -26.95 15.07 -27.09
C THR A 365 -27.80 13.85 -26.69
N SER A 366 -27.43 12.66 -27.16
CA SER A 366 -28.13 11.42 -26.86
C SER A 366 -27.18 10.21 -26.85
N ALA A 367 -27.55 9.17 -26.10
CA ALA A 367 -26.81 7.91 -26.07
C ALA A 367 -26.73 7.24 -27.46
N ALA A 368 -27.78 7.39 -28.27
CA ALA A 368 -27.87 6.82 -29.62
C ALA A 368 -26.74 7.29 -30.56
N GLN A 369 -26.23 8.51 -30.38
CA GLN A 369 -25.10 9.04 -31.16
C GLN A 369 -23.77 8.34 -30.84
N LEU A 370 -23.71 7.60 -29.74
CA LEU A 370 -22.55 6.86 -29.25
C LEU A 370 -22.73 5.35 -29.33
N MET A 371 -23.84 4.87 -29.90
CA MET A 371 -24.03 3.45 -30.19
C MET A 371 -23.44 3.10 -31.55
N VAL A 372 -22.71 1.98 -31.63
CA VAL A 372 -22.15 1.49 -32.91
C VAL A 372 -23.04 0.35 -33.41
N TYR A 373 -23.58 0.49 -34.62
CA TYR A 373 -24.44 -0.53 -35.22
C TYR A 373 -23.66 -1.46 -36.15
N GLU A 374 -23.57 -2.75 -35.79
CA GLU A 374 -22.95 -3.79 -36.60
C GLU A 374 -23.96 -4.37 -37.60
N ARG A 375 -23.92 -3.86 -38.83
CA ARG A 375 -24.86 -4.23 -39.90
C ARG A 375 -24.81 -5.70 -40.30
N ALA A 376 -23.68 -6.38 -40.11
CA ALA A 376 -23.50 -7.78 -40.51
C ALA A 376 -24.44 -8.73 -39.74
N TRP A 377 -24.73 -8.41 -38.48
CA TRP A 377 -25.52 -9.26 -37.58
C TRP A 377 -26.71 -8.54 -36.94
N GLY A 378 -26.88 -7.24 -37.22
CA GLY A 378 -27.97 -6.44 -36.66
C GLY A 378 -27.85 -6.16 -35.17
N LEU A 379 -26.63 -6.15 -34.63
CA LEU A 379 -26.36 -5.96 -33.21
C LEU A 379 -25.77 -4.58 -32.93
N PHE A 380 -26.03 -4.04 -31.74
CA PHE A 380 -25.42 -2.81 -31.27
C PHE A 380 -24.21 -3.10 -30.37
N ASP A 381 -23.17 -2.27 -30.45
CA ASP A 381 -22.19 -2.07 -29.39
C ASP A 381 -22.61 -0.83 -28.60
N ALA A 382 -23.04 -1.05 -27.36
CA ALA A 382 -23.64 -0.06 -26.49
C ALA A 382 -22.64 0.54 -25.48
N GLY A 383 -21.35 0.18 -25.53
CA GLY A 383 -20.35 0.57 -24.52
C GLY A 383 -20.31 2.08 -24.23
N TRP A 384 -20.11 2.92 -25.26
CA TRP A 384 -20.05 4.38 -25.09
C TRP A 384 -21.41 5.03 -24.80
N GLY A 385 -22.50 4.52 -25.39
CA GLY A 385 -23.86 4.99 -25.11
C GLY A 385 -24.28 4.73 -23.66
N ALA A 386 -23.92 3.57 -23.12
CA ALA A 386 -24.10 3.23 -21.71
C ALA A 386 -23.22 4.11 -20.81
N ALA A 387 -21.96 4.36 -21.17
CA ALA A 387 -21.08 5.29 -20.44
C ALA A 387 -21.70 6.69 -20.31
N TRP A 388 -22.18 7.25 -21.42
CA TRP A 388 -22.82 8.57 -21.44
C TRP A 388 -24.09 8.60 -20.57
N THR A 389 -24.90 7.55 -20.64
CA THR A 389 -26.12 7.44 -19.81
C THR A 389 -25.78 7.30 -18.32
N LEU A 390 -24.76 6.50 -17.98
CA LEU A 390 -24.28 6.32 -16.62
C LEU A 390 -23.76 7.64 -16.03
N GLY A 391 -23.00 8.41 -16.80
CA GLY A 391 -22.49 9.71 -16.38
C GLY A 391 -23.62 10.68 -16.03
N ARG A 392 -24.68 10.72 -16.86
CA ARG A 392 -25.89 11.49 -16.54
C ARG A 392 -26.58 11.01 -15.28
N ALA A 393 -26.71 9.70 -15.10
CA ALA A 393 -27.37 9.13 -13.93
C ALA A 393 -26.62 9.48 -12.63
N LEU A 394 -25.29 9.35 -12.62
CA LEU A 394 -24.45 9.70 -11.47
C LEU A 394 -24.50 11.20 -11.17
N ALA A 395 -24.45 12.04 -12.21
CA ALA A 395 -24.57 13.48 -12.06
C ALA A 395 -25.93 13.92 -11.52
N LEU A 396 -27.02 13.22 -11.87
CA LEU A 396 -28.36 13.48 -11.35
C LEU A 396 -28.57 12.94 -9.94
N ALA A 397 -27.84 11.89 -9.55
CA ALA A 397 -27.88 11.32 -8.21
C ALA A 397 -27.19 12.24 -7.17
N ASP A 398 -26.20 13.02 -7.60
CA ASP A 398 -25.50 14.01 -6.76
C ASP A 398 -26.15 15.40 -6.89
N ALA A 399 -26.98 15.76 -5.90
CA ALA A 399 -27.72 17.02 -5.89
C ALA A 399 -26.79 18.26 -5.82
N ASP A 400 -25.66 18.16 -5.11
CA ASP A 400 -24.72 19.27 -4.94
C ASP A 400 -23.95 19.52 -6.24
N PHE A 401 -23.53 18.45 -6.93
CA PHE A 401 -22.93 18.55 -8.25
C PHE A 401 -23.91 19.18 -9.26
N ALA A 402 -25.14 18.67 -9.34
CA ALA A 402 -26.15 19.16 -10.28
C ALA A 402 -26.47 20.65 -10.06
N ALA A 403 -26.60 21.08 -8.80
CA ALA A 403 -26.81 22.48 -8.44
C ALA A 403 -25.62 23.37 -8.82
N THR A 404 -24.39 22.90 -8.55
CA THR A 404 -23.15 23.63 -8.85
C THR A 404 -22.95 23.79 -10.36
N LEU A 405 -23.16 22.73 -11.14
CA LEU A 405 -23.07 22.76 -12.59
C LEU A 405 -24.13 23.69 -13.21
N SER A 406 -25.36 23.66 -12.70
CA SER A 406 -26.43 24.56 -13.13
C SER A 406 -26.11 26.03 -12.82
N ALA A 407 -25.57 26.31 -11.63
CA ALA A 407 -25.13 27.64 -11.23
C ALA A 407 -23.96 28.14 -12.09
N TRP A 408 -23.02 27.25 -12.44
CA TRP A 408 -21.95 27.56 -13.36
C TRP A 408 -22.49 27.94 -14.75
N HIS A 409 -23.42 27.16 -15.32
CA HIS A 409 -24.04 27.48 -16.61
C HIS A 409 -24.81 28.81 -16.58
N ALA A 410 -25.54 29.10 -15.49
CA ALA A 410 -26.22 30.40 -15.34
C ALA A 410 -25.24 31.58 -15.31
N ARG A 411 -24.13 31.43 -14.55
CA ARG A 411 -23.06 32.43 -14.48
C ARG A 411 -22.37 32.60 -15.83
N ALA A 412 -22.10 31.50 -16.52
CA ALA A 412 -21.43 31.50 -17.81
C ALA A 412 -22.28 32.20 -18.88
N ARG A 413 -23.58 31.91 -18.96
CA ARG A 413 -24.53 32.63 -19.83
C ARG A 413 -24.54 34.13 -19.54
N ALA A 414 -24.66 34.53 -18.28
CA ALA A 414 -24.71 35.94 -17.90
C ALA A 414 -23.42 36.68 -18.27
N ARG A 415 -22.25 36.07 -18.03
CA ARG A 415 -20.95 36.66 -18.37
C ARG A 415 -20.69 36.70 -19.88
N ALA A 416 -21.00 35.62 -20.59
CA ALA A 416 -20.87 35.56 -22.04
C ALA A 416 -21.75 36.63 -22.72
N ALA A 417 -23.02 36.75 -22.29
CA ALA A 417 -23.92 37.79 -22.80
C ALA A 417 -23.41 39.21 -22.49
N ALA A 418 -22.96 39.47 -21.26
CA ALA A 418 -22.43 40.78 -20.86
C ALA A 418 -21.18 41.17 -21.68
N MET A 419 -20.25 40.24 -21.88
CA MET A 419 -19.05 40.48 -22.67
C MET A 419 -19.36 40.65 -24.16
N ALA A 420 -20.21 39.81 -24.73
CA ALA A 420 -20.62 39.93 -26.12
C ALA A 420 -21.42 41.22 -26.39
N GLN A 421 -22.21 41.71 -25.42
CA GLN A 421 -22.85 43.02 -25.49
C GLN A 421 -21.84 44.18 -25.45
N ARG A 422 -20.78 44.09 -24.63
CA ARG A 422 -19.70 45.09 -24.60
C ARG A 422 -18.96 45.16 -25.93
N LEU A 423 -18.68 44.01 -26.54
CA LEU A 423 -18.06 43.92 -27.86
C LEU A 423 -18.98 44.42 -28.98
N ALA A 424 -20.29 44.19 -28.87
CA ALA A 424 -21.29 44.64 -29.86
C ALA A 424 -21.69 46.13 -29.71
N ALA A 425 -21.18 46.85 -28.71
CA ALA A 425 -21.60 48.22 -28.39
C ALA A 425 -21.27 49.21 -29.53
N PRO A 426 -22.26 49.94 -30.10
CA PRO A 426 -22.07 50.76 -31.31
C PRO A 426 -21.10 51.96 -31.18
N GLY A 427 -20.71 52.33 -29.96
CA GLY A 427 -19.88 53.51 -29.69
C GLY A 427 -18.38 53.26 -29.71
N LEU A 428 -17.93 52.02 -29.87
CA LEU A 428 -16.51 51.66 -29.75
C LEU A 428 -15.78 51.51 -31.10
N GLY A 429 -16.47 51.71 -32.23
CA GLY A 429 -15.88 51.60 -33.58
C GLY A 429 -15.58 50.16 -33.99
N THR A 430 -15.67 49.84 -35.29
CA THR A 430 -15.08 48.62 -35.85
C THR A 430 -13.57 48.82 -35.96
N PRO A 431 -12.73 47.92 -35.43
CA PRO A 431 -11.28 48.08 -35.49
C PRO A 431 -10.80 48.13 -36.94
N ALA A 432 -9.97 49.11 -37.27
CA ALA A 432 -9.46 49.34 -38.64
C ALA A 432 -8.33 48.37 -39.03
N SER A 433 -7.67 47.75 -38.04
CA SER A 433 -6.61 46.76 -38.23
C SER A 433 -6.63 45.64 -37.17
N ALA A 434 -5.89 44.55 -37.41
CA ALA A 434 -5.79 43.43 -36.47
C ALA A 434 -5.13 43.81 -35.13
N ARG A 435 -4.17 44.76 -35.12
CA ARG A 435 -3.58 45.29 -33.87
C ARG A 435 -4.60 46.14 -33.10
N ASP A 436 -5.40 46.94 -33.79
CA ASP A 436 -6.47 47.74 -33.17
C ASP A 436 -7.56 46.84 -32.59
N ALA A 437 -7.84 45.70 -33.22
CA ALA A 437 -8.80 44.71 -32.73
C ALA A 437 -8.33 44.09 -31.39
N ALA A 438 -7.05 43.77 -31.24
CA ALA A 438 -6.51 43.22 -29.99
C ALA A 438 -6.58 44.25 -28.84
N ALA A 439 -6.16 45.50 -29.09
CA ALA A 439 -6.26 46.58 -28.11
C ALA A 439 -7.71 46.91 -27.73
N PHE A 440 -8.61 46.90 -28.73
CA PHE A 440 -10.05 47.05 -28.52
C PHE A 440 -10.62 45.92 -27.65
N HIS A 441 -10.30 44.66 -27.95
CA HIS A 441 -10.77 43.52 -27.17
C HIS A 441 -10.25 43.58 -25.72
N ALA A 442 -8.98 43.93 -25.51
CA ALA A 442 -8.42 44.13 -24.18
C ALA A 442 -9.15 45.23 -23.41
N ARG A 443 -9.46 46.36 -24.06
CA ARG A 443 -10.21 47.48 -23.45
C ARG A 443 -11.67 47.13 -23.16
N ALA A 444 -12.32 46.32 -24.01
CA ALA A 444 -13.72 45.95 -23.88
C ALA A 444 -13.97 44.81 -22.86
N LEU A 445 -13.02 43.89 -22.72
CA LEU A 445 -13.15 42.68 -21.90
C LEU A 445 -12.44 42.78 -20.53
N GLY A 446 -11.58 43.78 -20.34
CA GLY A 446 -10.89 44.01 -19.06
C GLY A 446 -11.84 44.37 -17.90
N PRO A 447 -11.42 44.10 -16.65
CA PRO A 447 -12.15 44.55 -15.46
C PRO A 447 -12.15 46.08 -15.40
N ARG A 448 -13.33 46.71 -15.47
CA ARG A 448 -13.48 48.16 -15.35
C ARG A 448 -14.09 48.50 -13.99
N PRO A 449 -13.36 49.12 -13.06
CA PRO A 449 -13.99 49.76 -11.91
C PRO A 449 -14.91 50.89 -12.40
N PHE A 450 -16.07 51.06 -11.77
CA PHE A 450 -17.11 52.01 -12.19
C PHE A 450 -16.58 53.44 -12.40
N GLY A 451 -15.60 53.86 -11.58
CA GLY A 451 -14.97 55.18 -11.68
C GLY A 451 -14.28 55.46 -13.03
N GLY A 452 -13.51 54.50 -13.56
CA GLY A 452 -12.79 54.69 -14.82
C GLY A 452 -13.71 54.73 -16.07
N LEU A 453 -14.89 54.11 -15.98
CA LEU A 453 -15.88 54.14 -17.06
C LEU A 453 -16.57 55.52 -17.15
N LEU A 454 -16.79 56.17 -16.01
CA LEU A 454 -17.33 57.53 -15.93
C LEU A 454 -16.31 58.56 -16.43
N GLU A 455 -15.04 58.40 -16.06
CA GLU A 455 -13.93 59.26 -16.50
C GLU A 455 -13.71 59.16 -18.02
N GLU A 456 -13.72 57.97 -18.61
CA GLU A 456 -13.61 57.81 -20.08
C GLU A 456 -14.82 58.41 -20.81
N LEU A 457 -16.05 58.18 -20.31
CA LEU A 457 -17.25 58.78 -20.91
C LEU A 457 -17.22 60.31 -20.84
N ALA A 458 -16.63 60.87 -19.79
CA ALA A 458 -16.39 62.29 -19.64
C ALA A 458 -15.29 62.79 -20.60
N ALA A 459 -14.18 62.06 -20.72
CA ALA A 459 -13.04 62.40 -21.57
C ALA A 459 -13.36 62.35 -23.08
N ASP A 460 -14.12 61.36 -23.54
CA ASP A 460 -14.51 61.19 -24.95
C ASP A 460 -15.66 62.14 -25.38
N GLY A 461 -16.06 63.07 -24.49
CA GLY A 461 -17.14 64.03 -24.72
C GLY A 461 -18.51 63.38 -24.90
N THR A 462 -18.64 62.10 -24.55
CA THR A 462 -19.87 61.30 -24.70
C THR A 462 -20.87 61.64 -23.61
N ALA A 463 -20.39 61.85 -22.37
CA ALA A 463 -21.18 62.39 -21.27
C ALA A 463 -21.68 63.80 -21.59
N ALA A 464 -20.82 64.64 -22.19
CA ALA A 464 -21.21 65.98 -22.65
C ALA A 464 -22.26 65.92 -23.77
N ARG A 465 -22.18 64.97 -24.71
CA ARG A 465 -23.19 64.75 -25.75
C ARG A 465 -24.52 64.25 -25.20
N LEU A 466 -24.50 63.31 -24.24
CA LEU A 466 -25.71 62.81 -23.57
C LEU A 466 -26.37 63.90 -22.72
N LEU A 467 -25.59 64.67 -21.96
CA LEU A 467 -26.08 65.83 -21.22
C LEU A 467 -26.64 66.89 -22.16
N ARG A 468 -25.96 67.20 -23.28
CA ARG A 468 -26.45 68.17 -24.28
C ARG A 468 -27.73 67.68 -24.97
N ALA A 469 -27.89 66.37 -25.19
CA ALA A 469 -29.12 65.77 -25.70
C ALA A 469 -30.26 65.74 -24.67
N ALA A 470 -29.96 65.59 -23.39
CA ALA A 470 -30.94 65.58 -22.31
C ALA A 470 -31.37 66.99 -21.86
N THR A 471 -30.52 68.01 -22.07
CA THR A 471 -30.75 69.38 -21.60
C THR A 471 -31.10 70.39 -22.70
N HIS A 472 -31.12 69.98 -23.98
CA HIS A 472 -31.68 70.81 -25.06
C HIS A 472 -33.04 70.26 -25.50
N PRO A 473 -34.12 71.07 -25.50
CA PRO A 473 -35.31 70.72 -26.25
C PRO A 473 -34.92 70.68 -27.73
N ALA A 474 -35.42 69.69 -28.48
CA ALA A 474 -35.11 69.53 -29.89
C ALA A 474 -35.45 70.83 -30.65
N VAL A 475 -34.42 71.61 -31.00
CA VAL A 475 -34.58 72.75 -31.90
C VAL A 475 -35.00 72.17 -33.25
N ALA A 476 -36.22 72.47 -33.66
CA ALA A 476 -36.75 72.10 -34.96
C ALA A 476 -35.81 72.65 -36.05
N ARG A 477 -35.05 71.76 -36.69
CA ARG A 477 -34.39 72.10 -37.95
C ARG A 477 -35.47 72.36 -39.00
N PRO A 478 -35.30 73.36 -39.89
CA PRO A 478 -36.18 73.50 -41.03
C PRO A 478 -36.08 72.23 -41.89
N VAL A 479 -37.22 71.59 -42.08
CA VAL A 479 -37.38 70.40 -42.92
C VAL A 479 -37.25 70.84 -44.38
N PRO A 480 -36.30 70.31 -45.18
CA PRO A 480 -36.35 70.50 -46.63
C PRO A 480 -37.63 69.85 -47.18
N PRO A 481 -38.24 70.37 -48.26
CA PRO A 481 -39.50 69.84 -48.76
C PRO A 481 -39.38 68.34 -49.07
N PRO A 482 -40.44 67.56 -48.79
CA PRO A 482 -40.38 66.11 -48.92
C PRO A 482 -40.13 65.72 -50.38
N PRO A 483 -39.23 64.75 -50.66
CA PRO A 483 -39.22 64.09 -51.95
C PRO A 483 -40.52 63.28 -52.13
N ASP A 484 -40.93 63.10 -53.39
CA ASP A 484 -42.13 62.40 -53.83
C ASP A 484 -42.45 61.12 -53.03
N PRO A 485 -43.74 60.75 -52.86
CA PRO A 485 -44.15 59.60 -52.08
C PRO A 485 -43.83 58.29 -52.83
N ALA A 486 -42.56 57.91 -52.88
CA ALA A 486 -42.20 56.52 -53.05
C ALA A 486 -42.66 55.78 -51.79
N ARG A 487 -43.47 54.74 -51.99
CA ARG A 487 -44.02 53.85 -50.95
C ARG A 487 -42.89 53.28 -50.08
N HIS A 488 -42.52 53.98 -49.03
CA HIS A 488 -41.84 53.39 -47.90
C HIS A 488 -42.91 52.96 -46.91
N ALA A 489 -43.24 51.68 -46.97
CA ALA A 489 -43.89 51.00 -45.86
C ALA A 489 -43.10 51.33 -44.58
N PRO A 490 -43.77 51.66 -43.46
CA PRO A 490 -43.07 51.83 -42.21
C PRO A 490 -42.50 50.47 -41.85
N ALA A 491 -41.21 50.24 -42.15
CA ALA A 491 -40.49 49.16 -41.54
C ALA A 491 -40.50 49.48 -40.04
N ALA A 492 -41.28 48.70 -39.29
CA ALA A 492 -41.17 48.62 -37.84
C ALA A 492 -39.77 48.05 -37.52
N GLY A 493 -38.74 48.84 -37.72
CA GLY A 493 -37.36 48.53 -37.41
C GLY A 493 -37.25 48.45 -35.91
N HIS A 494 -37.34 47.22 -35.39
CA HIS A 494 -37.11 46.91 -33.99
C HIS A 494 -35.70 47.43 -33.64
N ARG A 495 -35.61 48.57 -32.95
CA ARG A 495 -34.34 49.26 -32.59
C ARG A 495 -33.38 48.40 -31.73
N GLY A 496 -33.72 47.15 -31.41
CA GLY A 496 -32.89 46.17 -30.72
C GLY A 496 -32.39 44.98 -31.57
N ALA A 497 -32.97 44.72 -32.75
CA ALA A 497 -32.68 43.51 -33.53
C ALA A 497 -31.21 43.42 -33.99
N GLY A 498 -30.61 44.56 -34.37
CA GLY A 498 -29.20 44.59 -34.81
C GLY A 498 -28.18 44.32 -33.70
N ARG A 499 -28.47 44.70 -32.45
CA ARG A 499 -27.58 44.39 -31.31
C ARG A 499 -27.68 42.93 -30.92
N ALA A 500 -28.90 42.41 -30.80
CA ALA A 500 -29.14 41.00 -30.51
C ALA A 500 -28.51 40.08 -31.57
N ALA A 501 -28.66 40.42 -32.86
CA ALA A 501 -28.03 39.67 -33.96
C ALA A 501 -26.49 39.70 -33.90
N ARG A 502 -25.88 40.84 -33.57
CA ARG A 502 -24.41 40.95 -33.41
C ARG A 502 -23.90 40.18 -32.19
N THR A 503 -24.62 40.26 -31.07
CA THR A 503 -24.30 39.48 -29.86
C THR A 503 -24.40 37.98 -30.13
N ALA A 504 -25.45 37.53 -30.84
CA ALA A 504 -25.60 36.14 -31.24
C ALA A 504 -24.47 35.68 -32.18
N ALA A 505 -24.10 36.50 -33.17
CA ALA A 505 -22.99 36.21 -34.08
C ALA A 505 -21.64 36.09 -33.35
N LEU A 506 -21.37 36.97 -32.38
CA LEU A 506 -20.15 36.92 -31.55
C LEU A 506 -20.09 35.70 -30.61
N LEU A 507 -21.23 35.12 -30.25
CA LEU A 507 -21.28 33.91 -29.43
C LEU A 507 -21.20 32.64 -30.30
N ALA A 508 -21.66 32.70 -31.55
CA ALA A 508 -21.53 31.63 -32.52
C ALA A 508 -20.06 31.45 -32.98
N ASP A 509 -19.35 32.55 -33.25
CA ASP A 509 -17.90 32.54 -33.55
C ASP A 509 -17.14 33.50 -32.62
N PRO A 510 -16.78 33.05 -31.40
CA PRO A 510 -16.16 33.90 -30.38
C PRO A 510 -14.71 34.24 -30.70
N PRO A 511 -14.30 35.52 -30.70
CA PRO A 511 -12.89 35.90 -30.83
C PRO A 511 -12.03 35.28 -29.72
N THR A 512 -10.76 34.95 -30.00
CA THR A 512 -9.84 34.36 -28.99
C THR A 512 -9.79 35.15 -27.69
N ALA A 513 -9.78 36.49 -27.77
CA ALA A 513 -9.79 37.34 -26.58
C ALA A 513 -11.05 37.16 -25.71
N LEU A 514 -12.22 36.97 -26.32
CA LEU A 514 -13.46 36.67 -25.60
C LEU A 514 -13.37 35.29 -24.94
N ARG A 515 -12.85 34.28 -25.64
CA ARG A 515 -12.66 32.93 -25.10
C ARG A 515 -11.75 32.95 -23.87
N THR A 516 -10.59 33.58 -23.96
CA THR A 516 -9.62 33.68 -22.85
C THR A 516 -10.19 34.46 -21.67
N ALA A 517 -10.83 35.61 -21.90
CA ALA A 517 -11.41 36.41 -20.83
C ALA A 517 -12.57 35.70 -20.12
N LEU A 518 -13.42 34.99 -20.88
CA LEU A 518 -14.54 34.23 -20.33
C LEU A 518 -14.06 33.03 -19.52
N ALA A 519 -13.10 32.27 -20.03
CA ALA A 519 -12.47 31.16 -19.32
C ALA A 519 -11.81 31.64 -18.00
N ALA A 520 -11.06 32.73 -18.03
CA ALA A 520 -10.40 33.28 -16.85
C ALA A 520 -11.40 33.71 -15.75
N GLN A 521 -12.52 34.34 -16.12
CA GLN A 521 -13.54 34.75 -15.13
C GLN A 521 -14.37 33.59 -14.56
N LEU A 522 -14.36 32.43 -15.22
CA LEU A 522 -15.14 31.26 -14.82
C LEU A 522 -14.28 30.16 -14.22
N ALA A 523 -12.96 30.28 -14.22
CA ALA A 523 -12.02 29.28 -13.73
C ALA A 523 -12.30 28.89 -12.26
N GLU A 524 -12.38 29.86 -11.36
CA GLU A 524 -12.66 29.61 -9.94
C GLU A 524 -14.02 28.93 -9.72
N ALA A 525 -15.04 29.35 -10.48
CA ALA A 525 -16.37 28.76 -10.43
C ALA A 525 -16.42 27.34 -11.02
N ALA A 526 -15.47 26.99 -11.89
CA ALA A 526 -15.41 25.71 -12.57
C ALA A 526 -14.69 24.65 -11.73
N GLU A 527 -13.90 25.02 -10.72
CA GLU A 527 -13.06 24.06 -9.99
C GLU A 527 -13.85 22.97 -9.26
N PRO A 528 -14.95 23.25 -8.53
CA PRO A 528 -15.72 22.19 -7.88
C PRO A 528 -16.30 21.18 -8.89
N VAL A 529 -16.77 21.65 -10.04
CA VAL A 529 -17.28 20.80 -11.14
C VAL A 529 -16.13 19.98 -11.73
N THR A 530 -14.98 20.61 -11.95
CA THR A 530 -13.80 19.96 -12.53
C THR A 530 -13.25 18.89 -11.59
N ALA A 531 -13.18 19.15 -10.28
CA ALA A 531 -12.75 18.20 -9.27
C ALA A 531 -13.67 16.97 -9.22
N TRP A 532 -14.98 17.16 -9.30
CA TRP A 532 -15.96 16.05 -9.37
C TRP A 532 -15.78 15.23 -10.64
N LEU A 533 -15.65 15.87 -11.81
CA LEU A 533 -15.42 15.18 -13.08
C LEU A 533 -14.05 14.48 -13.13
N ARG A 534 -13.04 15.02 -12.44
CA ARG A 534 -11.71 14.40 -12.30
C ARG A 534 -11.78 13.09 -11.51
N LYS A 535 -12.54 13.05 -10.41
CA LYS A 535 -12.82 11.81 -9.67
C LYS A 535 -13.52 10.78 -10.55
N LEU A 536 -14.55 11.20 -11.30
CA LEU A 536 -15.28 10.32 -12.20
C LEU A 536 -14.38 9.73 -13.31
N ARG A 537 -13.43 10.52 -13.82
CA ARG A 537 -12.42 10.09 -14.81
C ARG A 537 -11.39 9.12 -14.25
N LEU A 538 -11.17 9.13 -12.94
CA LEU A 538 -10.43 8.12 -12.19
C LEU A 538 -11.33 6.95 -11.72
N LEU A 539 -12.53 6.83 -12.27
CA LEU A 539 -13.50 5.74 -12.04
C LEU A 539 -14.08 5.70 -10.61
N HIS A 540 -14.02 6.81 -9.85
CA HIS A 540 -14.64 6.85 -8.51
C HIS A 540 -16.17 6.76 -8.61
N ASP A 541 -16.77 6.17 -7.58
CA ASP A 541 -18.23 6.10 -7.39
C ASP A 541 -18.99 5.39 -8.52
N LEU A 542 -18.29 4.57 -9.32
CA LEU A 542 -18.90 3.74 -10.35
C LEU A 542 -19.42 2.42 -9.77
N PRO A 543 -20.62 1.96 -10.19
CA PRO A 543 -21.08 0.62 -9.89
C PRO A 543 -20.09 -0.43 -10.41
N PHE A 544 -19.83 -1.47 -9.60
CA PHE A 544 -18.87 -2.52 -9.98
C PHE A 544 -19.23 -3.21 -11.31
N SER A 545 -20.52 -3.39 -11.59
CA SER A 545 -21.02 -3.95 -12.87
C SER A 545 -20.72 -3.09 -14.11
N ALA A 546 -20.43 -1.79 -13.93
CA ALA A 546 -19.97 -0.95 -15.03
C ALA A 546 -18.49 -1.22 -15.38
N LEU A 547 -17.68 -1.61 -14.38
CA LEU A 547 -16.25 -1.94 -14.51
C LEU A 547 -16.04 -3.38 -14.99
N VAL A 548 -16.73 -4.32 -14.34
CA VAL A 548 -16.68 -5.76 -14.61
C VAL A 548 -18.12 -6.23 -14.83
N PRO A 549 -18.58 -6.32 -16.09
CA PRO A 549 -19.98 -6.61 -16.40
C PRO A 549 -20.41 -8.02 -15.98
N ASP A 550 -19.48 -8.96 -15.98
CA ASP A 550 -19.70 -10.37 -15.66
C ASP A 550 -18.61 -10.83 -14.69
N GLU A 551 -19.03 -11.39 -13.57
CA GLU A 551 -18.13 -11.83 -12.48
C GLU A 551 -17.13 -12.90 -12.94
N SER A 552 -17.46 -13.68 -13.96
CA SER A 552 -16.58 -14.72 -14.52
C SER A 552 -15.33 -14.13 -15.16
N ALA A 553 -15.33 -12.84 -15.52
CA ALA A 553 -14.14 -12.13 -15.99
C ALA A 553 -13.13 -11.85 -14.85
N LEU A 554 -13.58 -11.84 -13.59
CA LEU A 554 -12.75 -11.67 -12.39
C LEU A 554 -13.06 -12.75 -11.33
N PRO A 555 -12.62 -14.01 -11.55
CA PRO A 555 -12.76 -15.09 -10.58
C PRO A 555 -12.05 -14.79 -9.25
N ALA A 556 -12.41 -15.52 -8.19
CA ALA A 556 -11.67 -15.47 -6.93
C ALA A 556 -10.21 -15.93 -7.11
N GLU A 557 -9.30 -15.36 -6.32
CA GLU A 557 -7.85 -15.58 -6.41
C GLU A 557 -7.29 -15.33 -7.83
N SER A 558 -7.62 -14.17 -8.40
CA SER A 558 -7.14 -13.78 -9.73
C SER A 558 -6.63 -12.35 -9.83
N LEU A 559 -5.69 -12.13 -10.75
CA LEU A 559 -5.18 -10.83 -11.15
C LEU A 559 -5.50 -10.60 -12.62
N ARG A 560 -6.10 -9.45 -12.93
CA ARG A 560 -6.46 -9.04 -14.29
C ARG A 560 -5.80 -7.72 -14.67
N VAL A 561 -5.05 -7.71 -15.76
CA VAL A 561 -4.54 -6.50 -16.40
C VAL A 561 -5.51 -6.01 -17.47
N PHE A 562 -5.61 -4.69 -17.62
CA PHE A 562 -6.49 -4.07 -18.61
C PHE A 562 -5.91 -2.76 -19.15
N TYR A 563 -6.36 -2.38 -20.34
CA TYR A 563 -6.28 -1.03 -20.87
C TYR A 563 -7.49 -0.22 -20.39
N VAL A 564 -7.32 1.09 -20.29
CA VAL A 564 -8.44 1.99 -20.01
C VAL A 564 -8.90 2.67 -21.30
N ASP A 565 -10.20 2.63 -21.58
CA ASP A 565 -10.80 3.25 -22.75
C ASP A 565 -11.02 4.76 -22.55
N PRO A 566 -10.20 5.63 -23.19
CA PRO A 566 -10.35 7.07 -23.05
C PRO A 566 -11.64 7.57 -23.72
N GLY A 567 -12.14 6.86 -24.74
CA GLY A 567 -13.41 7.16 -25.38
C GLY A 567 -14.59 6.93 -24.43
N TRP A 568 -14.56 5.82 -23.69
CA TRP A 568 -15.55 5.52 -22.65
C TRP A 568 -15.53 6.59 -21.54
N LEU A 569 -14.35 6.97 -21.05
CA LEU A 569 -14.22 8.04 -20.04
C LEU A 569 -14.73 9.39 -20.56
N THR A 570 -14.44 9.71 -21.84
CA THR A 570 -14.90 10.95 -22.47
C THR A 570 -16.43 10.95 -22.61
N ALA A 571 -17.03 9.83 -23.02
CA ALA A 571 -18.47 9.67 -23.10
C ALA A 571 -19.14 9.82 -21.72
N LEU A 572 -18.57 9.19 -20.69
CA LEU A 572 -19.03 9.29 -19.29
C LEU A 572 -19.02 10.75 -18.79
N VAL A 573 -17.88 11.44 -18.92
CA VAL A 573 -17.72 12.84 -18.49
C VAL A 573 -18.63 13.76 -19.29
N SER A 574 -18.77 13.54 -20.59
CA SER A 574 -19.67 14.30 -21.46
C SER A 574 -21.14 14.13 -21.05
N GLY A 575 -21.55 12.90 -20.71
CA GLY A 575 -22.86 12.63 -20.15
C GLY A 575 -23.11 13.40 -18.85
N ALA A 576 -22.18 13.30 -17.89
CA ALA A 576 -22.30 14.00 -16.61
C ALA A 576 -22.35 15.52 -16.77
N ALA A 577 -21.48 16.10 -17.61
CA ALA A 577 -21.48 17.54 -17.88
C ALA A 577 -22.71 18.02 -18.68
N GLY A 578 -23.38 17.10 -19.40
CA GLY A 578 -24.51 17.41 -20.26
C GLY A 578 -25.84 17.69 -19.55
N ILE A 579 -25.97 17.38 -18.24
CA ILE A 579 -27.27 17.48 -17.53
C ILE A 579 -27.81 18.92 -17.44
N ALA A 580 -26.93 19.92 -17.52
CA ALA A 580 -27.28 21.34 -17.43
C ALA A 580 -27.31 22.06 -18.79
N ILE A 581 -27.11 21.33 -19.90
CA ILE A 581 -27.16 21.90 -21.25
C ILE A 581 -28.63 21.90 -21.70
N THR A 582 -29.24 23.09 -21.75
CA THR A 582 -30.65 23.25 -22.12
C THR A 582 -30.87 23.70 -23.57
N GLY A 583 -29.82 24.17 -24.25
CA GLY A 583 -29.88 24.59 -25.64
C GLY A 583 -28.50 24.91 -26.24
N GLU A 584 -28.50 25.35 -27.50
CA GLU A 584 -27.27 25.59 -28.29
C GLU A 584 -26.34 26.63 -27.66
N LEU A 585 -26.90 27.67 -27.02
CA LEU A 585 -26.11 28.68 -26.32
C LEU A 585 -25.33 28.09 -25.14
N ASP A 586 -25.96 27.21 -24.35
CA ASP A 586 -25.29 26.56 -23.21
C ASP A 586 -24.16 25.65 -23.69
N ALA A 587 -24.40 24.88 -24.76
CA ALA A 587 -23.39 24.03 -25.38
C ALA A 587 -22.21 24.85 -25.93
N ALA A 588 -22.50 25.97 -26.61
CA ALA A 588 -21.48 26.87 -27.15
C ALA A 588 -20.64 27.50 -26.03
N VAL A 589 -21.27 28.03 -24.98
CA VAL A 589 -20.57 28.63 -23.84
C VAL A 589 -19.74 27.60 -23.06
N ALA A 590 -20.26 26.39 -22.85
CA ALA A 590 -19.52 25.30 -22.23
C ALA A 590 -18.24 24.98 -23.00
N ARG A 591 -18.33 24.77 -24.32
CA ARG A 591 -17.18 24.51 -25.19
C ARG A 591 -16.10 25.60 -25.13
N ILE A 592 -16.51 26.85 -24.91
CA ILE A 592 -15.58 27.99 -24.83
C ILE A 592 -14.89 28.07 -23.46
N ALA A 593 -15.66 27.93 -22.39
CA ALA A 593 -15.21 28.35 -21.05
C ALA A 593 -14.99 27.20 -20.07
N ALA A 594 -15.66 26.06 -20.26
CA ALA A 594 -15.52 24.92 -19.36
C ALA A 594 -14.14 24.26 -19.55
N PRO A 595 -13.35 24.09 -18.48
CA PRO A 595 -12.08 23.36 -18.54
C PRO A 595 -12.26 21.93 -19.04
N TRP A 596 -13.30 21.23 -18.54
CA TRP A 596 -13.59 19.84 -18.89
C TRP A 596 -13.99 19.63 -20.36
N ALA A 597 -14.53 20.65 -21.03
CA ALA A 597 -14.89 20.56 -22.45
C ALA A 597 -13.70 20.85 -23.38
N ARG A 598 -12.70 21.61 -22.92
CA ARG A 598 -11.51 21.98 -23.68
C ARG A 598 -10.43 20.89 -23.66
N GLY A 599 -10.53 19.94 -22.74
CA GLY A 599 -9.53 18.88 -22.57
C GLY A 599 -8.25 19.37 -21.90
N ASP A 600 -8.28 20.54 -21.25
CA ASP A 600 -7.15 21.10 -20.52
C ASP A 600 -6.84 20.21 -19.29
N GLU A 601 -5.66 19.58 -19.30
CA GLU A 601 -4.95 19.00 -18.15
C GLU A 601 -5.68 18.00 -17.23
N ALA A 602 -6.34 16.98 -17.79
CA ALA A 602 -6.70 15.81 -16.99
C ALA A 602 -5.85 14.60 -17.40
N VAL A 603 -4.86 14.28 -16.55
CA VAL A 603 -4.13 13.02 -16.60
C VAL A 603 -5.15 11.89 -16.64
N THR A 604 -5.10 11.08 -17.70
CA THR A 604 -6.11 10.06 -17.97
C THR A 604 -5.44 8.70 -17.85
N PRO A 605 -5.99 7.78 -17.04
CA PRO A 605 -5.42 6.44 -16.93
C PRO A 605 -5.41 5.75 -18.29
N ARG A 606 -4.36 4.98 -18.56
CA ARG A 606 -4.16 4.24 -19.81
C ARG A 606 -4.21 2.73 -19.63
N ALA A 607 -3.84 2.27 -18.45
CA ALA A 607 -3.83 0.86 -18.08
C ALA A 607 -4.06 0.71 -16.58
N GLY A 608 -4.23 -0.52 -16.12
CA GLY A 608 -4.34 -0.82 -14.71
C GLY A 608 -4.37 -2.31 -14.41
N VAL A 609 -4.50 -2.60 -13.13
CA VAL A 609 -4.62 -3.95 -12.57
C VAL A 609 -5.85 -4.01 -11.68
N LEU A 610 -6.57 -5.12 -11.77
CA LEU A 610 -7.66 -5.49 -10.87
C LEU A 610 -7.28 -6.81 -10.19
N ILE A 611 -7.22 -6.83 -8.87
CA ILE A 611 -6.91 -8.02 -8.08
C ILE A 611 -8.15 -8.40 -7.29
N ARG A 612 -8.59 -9.66 -7.40
CA ARG A 612 -9.60 -10.25 -6.52
C ARG A 612 -8.98 -11.42 -5.76
N SER A 613 -8.60 -11.20 -4.51
CA SER A 613 -7.93 -12.21 -3.68
C SER A 613 -8.01 -11.87 -2.20
N ALA A 614 -8.01 -12.90 -1.34
CA ALA A 614 -7.79 -12.76 0.10
C ALA A 614 -6.49 -12.02 0.43
N LEU A 615 -5.51 -12.01 -0.48
CA LEU A 615 -4.28 -11.22 -0.35
C LEU A 615 -4.55 -9.74 -0.07
N VAL A 616 -5.60 -9.15 -0.66
CA VAL A 616 -5.93 -7.73 -0.46
C VAL A 616 -6.37 -7.46 0.98
N ARG A 617 -7.04 -8.42 1.61
CA ARG A 617 -7.50 -8.36 3.00
C ARG A 617 -6.38 -8.65 3.98
N GLU A 618 -5.55 -9.66 3.68
CA GLU A 618 -4.40 -10.08 4.49
C GLU A 618 -3.27 -9.04 4.45
N CYS A 619 -3.19 -8.27 3.36
CA CYS A 619 -2.12 -7.31 3.10
C CYS A 619 -2.68 -5.92 2.69
N PRO A 620 -3.28 -5.15 3.63
CA PRO A 620 -3.92 -3.86 3.31
C PRO A 620 -2.97 -2.80 2.72
N GLY A 621 -1.66 -2.97 2.88
CA GLY A 621 -0.60 -2.13 2.34
C GLY A 621 0.04 -2.62 1.04
N LEU A 622 -0.54 -3.62 0.36
CA LEU A 622 0.00 -4.21 -0.86
C LEU A 622 0.45 -3.13 -1.86
N LEU A 623 1.74 -3.17 -2.22
CA LEU A 623 2.35 -2.21 -3.13
C LEU A 623 2.24 -2.75 -4.56
N VAL A 624 1.65 -1.95 -5.46
CA VAL A 624 1.58 -2.23 -6.89
C VAL A 624 2.33 -1.15 -7.64
N ARG A 625 3.52 -1.48 -8.16
CA ARG A 625 4.43 -0.52 -8.79
C ARG A 625 4.61 -0.82 -10.27
N PRO A 626 4.11 0.05 -11.16
CA PRO A 626 4.29 -0.09 -12.60
C PRO A 626 5.62 0.52 -13.06
N TYR A 627 6.31 -0.16 -13.97
CA TYR A 627 7.58 0.29 -14.56
C TYR A 627 7.55 0.26 -16.08
N ARG A 628 8.34 1.15 -16.68
CA ARG A 628 8.67 1.18 -18.11
C ARG A 628 10.13 0.76 -18.31
N GLY A 629 10.41 -0.09 -19.28
CA GLY A 629 11.71 -0.74 -19.44
C GLY A 629 11.89 -1.92 -18.49
N HIS A 630 13.06 -2.56 -18.56
CA HIS A 630 13.38 -3.78 -17.80
C HIS A 630 14.73 -3.62 -17.08
N GLY A 631 14.89 -4.30 -15.95
CA GLY A 631 16.15 -4.32 -15.18
C GLY A 631 16.66 -2.90 -14.84
N ASP A 632 17.93 -2.63 -15.13
CA ASP A 632 18.58 -1.34 -14.82
C ASP A 632 18.02 -0.13 -15.60
N THR A 633 17.27 -0.36 -16.68
CA THR A 633 16.65 0.71 -17.48
C THR A 633 15.25 1.09 -16.99
N ARG A 634 14.74 0.43 -15.94
CA ARG A 634 13.38 0.61 -15.44
C ARG A 634 13.14 2.05 -14.95
N LYS A 635 12.02 2.64 -15.37
CA LYS A 635 11.54 3.94 -14.91
C LYS A 635 10.15 3.80 -14.29
N PRO A 636 9.89 4.34 -13.10
CA PRO A 636 8.58 4.24 -12.46
C PRO A 636 7.52 4.99 -13.28
N ILE A 637 6.31 4.42 -13.35
CA ILE A 637 5.12 5.06 -13.91
C ILE A 637 4.24 5.55 -12.74
N ALA A 638 3.61 6.71 -12.88
CA ALA A 638 2.73 7.24 -11.84
C ALA A 638 1.47 6.35 -11.69
N VAL A 639 1.17 5.99 -10.43
CA VAL A 639 -0.10 5.37 -10.03
C VAL A 639 -1.10 6.50 -9.76
N LEU A 640 -2.17 6.54 -10.55
CA LEU A 640 -3.19 7.61 -10.48
C LEU A 640 -4.27 7.32 -9.45
N ARG A 641 -4.54 6.05 -9.17
CA ARG A 641 -5.49 5.59 -8.16
C ARG A 641 -5.10 4.19 -7.71
N GLN A 642 -5.10 3.96 -6.40
CA GLN A 642 -5.07 2.64 -5.79
C GLN A 642 -6.15 2.64 -4.71
N ASP A 643 -7.15 1.77 -4.87
CA ASP A 643 -8.36 1.81 -4.04
C ASP A 643 -8.97 0.41 -3.89
N THR A 644 -9.44 0.08 -2.67
CA THR A 644 -10.10 -1.19 -2.37
C THR A 644 -11.61 -1.05 -2.62
N LEU A 645 -12.10 -1.64 -3.71
CA LEU A 645 -13.53 -1.59 -4.08
C LEU A 645 -14.41 -2.51 -3.23
N GLY A 646 -13.79 -3.45 -2.51
CA GLY A 646 -14.39 -4.39 -1.58
C GLY A 646 -13.31 -5.03 -0.70
N PRO A 647 -13.66 -5.94 0.23
CA PRO A 647 -12.70 -6.54 1.15
C PRO A 647 -11.55 -7.27 0.43
N ASP A 648 -11.85 -7.87 -0.71
CA ASP A 648 -10.92 -8.71 -1.47
C ASP A 648 -10.59 -8.14 -2.85
N VAL A 649 -11.05 -6.92 -3.19
CA VAL A 649 -10.94 -6.36 -4.55
C VAL A 649 -10.14 -5.06 -4.55
N LEU A 650 -8.98 -5.06 -5.20
CA LEU A 650 -8.10 -3.91 -5.36
C LEU A 650 -8.09 -3.44 -6.81
N LEU A 651 -8.37 -2.15 -7.04
CA LEU A 651 -8.24 -1.47 -8.33
C LEU A 651 -7.00 -0.55 -8.29
N VAL A 652 -6.13 -0.70 -9.29
CA VAL A 652 -4.97 0.18 -9.49
C VAL A 652 -4.95 0.73 -10.91
N LEU A 653 -4.85 2.05 -11.05
CA LEU A 653 -4.84 2.76 -12.33
C LEU A 653 -3.48 3.42 -12.57
N PHE A 654 -2.95 3.26 -13.78
CA PHE A 654 -1.64 3.75 -14.19
C PHE A 654 -1.77 4.85 -15.24
N GLU A 655 -0.85 5.81 -15.19
CA GLU A 655 -0.76 6.88 -16.19
C GLU A 655 -0.43 6.36 -17.59
N ASN A 656 0.43 5.36 -17.69
CA ASN A 656 0.90 4.77 -18.95
C ASN A 656 0.84 3.24 -18.89
N VAL A 657 0.94 2.60 -20.06
CA VAL A 657 1.02 1.13 -20.15
C VAL A 657 2.37 0.66 -19.62
N PRO A 658 2.42 -0.20 -18.57
CA PRO A 658 3.66 -0.72 -18.03
C PRO A 658 4.26 -1.84 -18.90
N ASP A 659 5.58 -1.97 -18.85
CA ASP A 659 6.32 -3.13 -19.37
C ASP A 659 6.49 -4.20 -18.27
N GLU A 660 6.62 -3.75 -17.01
CA GLU A 660 6.72 -4.59 -15.82
C GLU A 660 5.81 -4.06 -14.69
N ILE A 661 5.26 -4.98 -13.90
CA ILE A 661 4.46 -4.67 -12.71
C ILE A 661 5.08 -5.41 -11.53
N GLU A 662 5.53 -4.68 -10.53
CA GLU A 662 6.00 -5.22 -9.26
C GLU A 662 4.83 -5.26 -8.26
N LEU A 663 4.55 -6.46 -7.75
CA LEU A 663 3.73 -6.66 -6.56
C LEU A 663 4.68 -6.85 -5.39
N ALA A 664 4.56 -6.03 -4.36
CA ALA A 664 5.39 -6.15 -3.17
C ALA A 664 4.54 -6.09 -1.92
N GLU A 665 4.89 -6.90 -0.93
CA GLU A 665 4.37 -6.71 0.42
C GLU A 665 4.74 -5.29 0.91
N PRO A 666 3.86 -4.64 1.70
CA PRO A 666 4.24 -3.43 2.39
C PRO A 666 5.50 -3.73 3.18
N PRO A 667 6.44 -2.78 3.25
CA PRO A 667 7.62 -2.96 4.05
C PRO A 667 7.24 -2.80 5.53
N GLU A 668 6.65 -3.85 6.07
CA GLU A 668 6.44 -4.06 7.49
C GLU A 668 7.77 -4.52 8.11
N GLY A 669 7.85 -4.54 9.45
CA GLY A 669 9.11 -4.78 10.17
C GLY A 669 9.86 -6.03 9.68
N LEU A 670 11.18 -6.02 9.80
CA LEU A 670 12.03 -7.14 9.39
C LEU A 670 11.63 -8.39 10.17
N SER A 671 11.24 -9.46 9.47
CA SER A 671 10.87 -10.73 10.10
C SER A 671 11.98 -11.76 9.98
N PHE A 672 11.95 -12.77 10.84
CA PHE A 672 12.86 -13.91 10.80
C PHE A 672 12.08 -15.18 10.53
N GLY A 673 12.63 -16.08 9.73
CA GLY A 673 11.94 -17.28 9.32
C GLY A 673 12.73 -18.10 8.32
N ILE A 674 11.98 -18.93 7.62
CA ILE A 674 12.44 -19.80 6.55
C ILE A 674 11.64 -19.52 5.29
N ASP A 675 12.06 -20.07 4.18
CA ASP A 675 11.39 -20.00 2.89
C ASP A 675 10.71 -21.34 2.55
N THR A 676 9.91 -21.32 1.49
CA THR A 676 9.38 -22.53 0.85
C THR A 676 9.72 -22.54 -0.62
N ASP A 677 10.15 -23.68 -1.13
CA ASP A 677 10.33 -23.87 -2.56
C ASP A 677 9.00 -24.04 -3.31
N LEU A 678 9.08 -24.18 -4.64
CA LEU A 678 7.92 -24.32 -5.52
C LEU A 678 7.07 -25.57 -5.25
N GLU A 679 7.61 -26.55 -4.54
CA GLU A 679 6.93 -27.80 -4.16
C GLU A 679 6.41 -27.74 -2.71
N GLY A 680 6.55 -26.59 -2.03
CA GLY A 680 6.11 -26.38 -0.65
C GLY A 680 7.06 -26.97 0.39
N ARG A 681 8.28 -27.35 0.01
CA ARG A 681 9.31 -27.85 0.94
C ARG A 681 9.99 -26.66 1.60
N ARG A 682 10.23 -26.77 2.91
CA ARG A 682 10.95 -25.76 3.69
C ARG A 682 12.40 -25.66 3.22
N THR A 683 12.87 -24.43 3.00
CA THR A 683 14.24 -24.10 2.56
C THR A 683 14.70 -22.81 3.21
N ILE A 684 15.98 -22.48 3.11
CA ILE A 684 16.53 -21.16 3.48
C ILE A 684 17.22 -20.61 2.23
N ASN A 685 16.74 -19.48 1.70
CA ASN A 685 17.43 -18.81 0.60
C ASN A 685 18.77 -18.25 1.10
N LEU A 686 19.86 -18.63 0.46
CA LEU A 686 21.20 -18.33 0.96
C LEU A 686 21.60 -16.90 0.64
N ARG A 687 22.15 -16.21 1.63
CA ARG A 687 22.70 -14.85 1.50
C ARG A 687 24.19 -14.86 1.70
N ARG A 688 24.88 -13.93 1.04
CA ARG A 688 26.32 -13.74 1.22
C ARG A 688 26.62 -13.27 2.64
N VAL A 689 27.60 -13.91 3.26
CA VAL A 689 28.17 -13.48 4.55
C VAL A 689 29.40 -12.60 4.31
N ASP A 690 30.08 -12.79 3.18
CA ASP A 690 31.19 -11.95 2.71
C ASP A 690 30.71 -10.83 1.79
N ALA A 691 31.49 -9.74 1.71
CA ALA A 691 31.14 -8.57 0.92
C ALA A 691 30.85 -8.90 -0.57
N PRO A 692 29.77 -8.35 -1.17
CA PRO A 692 28.66 -7.61 -0.55
C PRO A 692 27.78 -8.49 0.36
N VAL A 693 27.73 -8.12 1.65
CA VAL A 693 27.05 -8.86 2.72
C VAL A 693 25.53 -8.76 2.54
N ALA A 694 24.81 -9.80 2.97
CA ALA A 694 23.35 -9.91 2.97
C ALA A 694 22.69 -9.87 1.58
N GLN A 695 23.46 -9.86 0.50
CA GLN A 695 22.93 -10.06 -0.85
C GLN A 695 22.54 -11.52 -1.05
N GLU A 696 21.33 -11.77 -1.53
CA GLU A 696 20.87 -13.12 -1.90
C GLU A 696 21.76 -13.73 -3.00
N ILE A 697 22.16 -14.99 -2.81
CA ILE A 697 22.90 -15.77 -3.79
C ILE A 697 21.86 -16.39 -4.73
N THR A 698 21.63 -15.74 -5.88
CA THR A 698 20.56 -16.11 -6.80
C THR A 698 20.58 -17.59 -7.19
N GLY A 699 19.48 -18.30 -6.95
CA GLY A 699 19.29 -19.71 -7.31
C GLY A 699 19.90 -20.71 -6.32
N GLU A 700 20.48 -20.24 -5.20
CA GLU A 700 21.03 -21.09 -4.16
C GLU A 700 20.13 -21.07 -2.91
N ALA A 701 19.66 -22.25 -2.52
CA ALA A 701 18.89 -22.46 -1.30
C ALA A 701 19.55 -23.55 -0.44
N PHE A 702 19.13 -23.67 0.81
CA PHE A 702 19.53 -24.77 1.67
C PHE A 702 18.31 -25.54 2.17
N PRO A 703 18.27 -26.87 2.04
CA PRO A 703 19.27 -27.72 1.35
C PRO A 703 19.20 -27.62 -0.18
N HIS A 704 20.34 -27.75 -0.89
CA HIS A 704 20.38 -27.85 -2.35
C HIS A 704 21.28 -29.02 -2.83
N PRO A 705 20.77 -29.97 -3.64
CA PRO A 705 19.38 -30.06 -4.10
C PRO A 705 18.43 -30.34 -2.93
N THR A 706 17.20 -29.82 -3.01
CA THR A 706 16.18 -30.04 -1.97
C THR A 706 15.83 -31.53 -1.96
N GLY A 707 16.38 -32.27 -1.00
CA GLY A 707 16.03 -33.68 -0.80
C GLY A 707 14.55 -33.85 -0.46
N PRO A 708 14.02 -35.09 -0.41
CA PRO A 708 12.60 -35.33 -0.13
C PRO A 708 12.14 -34.78 1.23
N GLY A 709 13.05 -34.60 2.19
CA GLY A 709 12.77 -33.97 3.49
C GLY A 709 12.99 -32.46 3.54
N GLY A 710 13.57 -31.81 2.51
CA GLY A 710 13.95 -30.40 2.57
C GLY A 710 14.69 -30.03 3.86
N LEU A 711 14.35 -28.88 4.45
CA LEU A 711 14.86 -28.44 5.76
C LEU A 711 14.36 -29.31 6.93
N ASP A 712 13.29 -30.10 6.77
CA ASP A 712 12.70 -30.90 7.87
C ASP A 712 13.71 -31.91 8.46
N ALA A 713 14.75 -32.29 7.71
CA ALA A 713 15.84 -33.14 8.18
C ALA A 713 16.74 -32.46 9.24
N HIS A 714 16.70 -31.12 9.34
CA HIS A 714 17.43 -30.32 10.32
C HIS A 714 16.49 -29.69 11.36
N LEU A 715 15.28 -30.25 11.51
CA LEU A 715 14.31 -29.86 12.54
C LEU A 715 14.13 -31.00 13.54
N ARG A 716 14.08 -30.64 14.83
CA ARG A 716 13.62 -31.51 15.91
C ARG A 716 12.08 -31.60 15.89
N PRO A 717 11.52 -32.73 16.34
CA PRO A 717 10.09 -32.88 16.49
C PRO A 717 9.55 -31.96 17.60
N ASP A 718 8.35 -31.44 17.39
CA ASP A 718 7.55 -30.77 18.41
C ASP A 718 6.86 -31.81 19.33
N PRO A 719 6.11 -31.39 20.37
CA PRO A 719 5.39 -32.32 21.24
C PRO A 719 4.42 -33.26 20.52
N ALA A 720 3.92 -32.88 19.35
CA ALA A 720 3.06 -33.71 18.49
C ALA A 720 3.85 -34.60 17.52
N GLY A 721 5.18 -34.61 17.57
CA GLY A 721 6.05 -35.43 16.73
C GLY A 721 6.34 -34.85 15.34
N ARG A 722 5.95 -33.60 15.07
CA ARG A 722 6.12 -32.95 13.76
C ARG A 722 7.44 -32.17 13.71
N PRO A 723 8.19 -32.17 12.59
CA PRO A 723 9.40 -31.37 12.47
C PRO A 723 9.07 -29.87 12.50
N ALA A 724 9.44 -29.18 13.58
CA ALA A 724 9.09 -27.76 13.75
C ALA A 724 10.11 -26.94 14.54
N VAL A 725 10.98 -27.56 15.34
CA VAL A 725 11.97 -26.85 16.16
C VAL A 725 13.33 -26.89 15.46
N LEU A 726 13.99 -25.76 15.23
CA LEU A 726 15.30 -25.69 14.61
C LEU A 726 16.33 -26.49 15.42
N ASP A 727 17.09 -27.37 14.76
CA ASP A 727 18.20 -28.11 15.37
C ASP A 727 19.53 -27.41 15.05
N LEU A 728 19.95 -26.45 15.88
CA LEU A 728 21.07 -25.58 15.54
C LEU A 728 22.43 -26.22 15.84
N ARG A 729 22.52 -27.07 16.88
CA ARG A 729 23.72 -27.80 17.37
C ARG A 729 25.03 -27.44 16.65
N PRO A 730 25.75 -26.38 17.06
CA PRO A 730 26.90 -25.84 16.34
C PRO A 730 28.10 -26.81 16.28
N ALA A 731 28.22 -27.72 17.25
CA ALA A 731 29.32 -28.68 17.31
C ALA A 731 29.04 -29.99 16.54
N ASP A 732 27.78 -30.28 16.20
CA ASP A 732 27.39 -31.50 15.49
C ASP A 732 27.43 -31.29 13.97
N GLY A 733 27.99 -32.25 13.24
CA GLY A 733 27.98 -32.26 11.77
C GLY A 733 26.58 -32.39 11.16
N ALA A 734 25.61 -32.93 11.91
CA ALA A 734 24.20 -32.99 11.50
C ALA A 734 23.40 -31.72 11.81
N GLY A 735 23.94 -30.83 12.65
CA GLY A 735 23.28 -29.59 13.06
C GLY A 735 23.12 -28.60 11.90
N LEU A 736 22.03 -27.83 11.93
CA LEU A 736 21.68 -26.87 10.89
C LEU A 736 22.80 -25.85 10.66
N LEU A 737 23.42 -25.33 11.72
CA LEU A 737 24.48 -24.32 11.61
C LEU A 737 25.71 -24.84 10.86
N ARG A 738 26.15 -26.07 11.18
CA ARG A 738 27.33 -26.65 10.54
C ARG A 738 27.05 -26.99 9.08
N ALA A 739 25.87 -27.50 8.78
CA ALA A 739 25.45 -27.81 7.42
C ALA A 739 25.29 -26.55 6.55
N LEU A 740 24.69 -25.48 7.09
CA LEU A 740 24.62 -24.16 6.43
C LEU A 740 26.02 -23.58 6.19
N GLY A 741 26.87 -23.57 7.21
CA GLY A 741 28.25 -23.08 7.11
C GLY A 741 29.03 -23.83 6.03
N ALA A 742 28.96 -25.16 6.01
CA ALA A 742 29.61 -25.98 4.98
C ALA A 742 29.11 -25.66 3.56
N ARG A 743 27.79 -25.42 3.38
CA ARG A 743 27.23 -25.04 2.07
C ARG A 743 27.71 -23.66 1.63
N LEU A 744 27.71 -22.68 2.54
CA LEU A 744 28.19 -21.33 2.26
C LEU A 744 29.70 -21.33 1.96
N THR A 745 30.51 -22.09 2.68
CA THR A 745 31.94 -22.27 2.39
C THR A 745 32.16 -22.92 1.02
N ALA A 746 31.33 -23.91 0.63
CA ALA A 746 31.39 -24.49 -0.70
C ALA A 746 31.03 -23.48 -1.83
N LEU A 747 30.22 -22.46 -1.52
CA LEU A 747 29.92 -21.33 -2.39
C LEU A 747 30.98 -20.21 -2.33
N GLY A 748 32.11 -20.45 -1.67
CA GLY A 748 33.21 -19.49 -1.55
C GLY A 748 33.00 -18.40 -0.50
N GLN A 749 32.14 -18.63 0.50
CA GLN A 749 31.97 -17.73 1.65
C GLN A 749 32.88 -18.21 2.81
N GLU A 750 34.03 -17.57 2.99
CA GLU A 750 35.04 -17.99 3.97
C GLU A 750 34.63 -17.63 5.41
N ALA A 751 33.93 -16.50 5.61
CA ALA A 751 33.41 -16.10 6.92
C ALA A 751 32.31 -17.01 7.48
N ALA A 752 31.78 -17.94 6.67
CA ALA A 752 30.76 -18.89 7.09
C ALA A 752 31.31 -20.10 7.88
N ALA A 753 32.63 -20.24 7.98
CA ALA A 753 33.26 -21.37 8.70
C ALA A 753 33.02 -21.35 10.23
N ASP A 754 32.92 -20.15 10.82
CA ASP A 754 32.65 -19.87 12.23
C ASP A 754 31.43 -18.95 12.38
N PHE A 755 30.30 -19.42 11.87
CA PHE A 755 29.08 -18.64 11.72
C PHE A 755 28.42 -18.28 13.08
N GLY A 756 28.51 -17.00 13.46
CA GLY A 756 27.93 -16.44 14.69
C GLY A 756 26.43 -16.16 14.61
N PRO A 757 25.81 -15.68 15.73
CA PRO A 757 24.39 -15.31 15.79
C PRO A 757 23.95 -14.30 14.71
N ALA A 758 24.76 -13.30 14.38
CA ALA A 758 24.45 -12.32 13.33
C ALA A 758 24.47 -12.95 11.93
N GLY A 759 25.34 -13.93 11.72
CA GLY A 759 25.33 -14.75 10.51
C GLY A 759 23.99 -15.47 10.37
N LEU A 760 23.53 -16.15 11.45
CA LEU A 760 22.27 -16.89 11.44
C LEU A 760 21.09 -15.97 11.19
N ALA A 761 21.04 -14.84 11.90
CA ALA A 761 20.05 -13.80 11.70
C ALA A 761 20.00 -13.39 10.23
N THR A 762 21.15 -13.16 9.58
CA THR A 762 21.25 -12.80 8.16
C THR A 762 20.63 -13.85 7.23
N GLN A 763 20.82 -15.14 7.50
CA GLN A 763 20.23 -16.20 6.68
C GLN A 763 18.72 -16.37 6.93
N LEU A 764 18.28 -16.14 8.16
CA LEU A 764 16.86 -16.25 8.54
C LEU A 764 16.07 -14.96 8.29
N VAL A 765 16.69 -13.85 7.89
CA VAL A 765 15.95 -12.62 7.57
C VAL A 765 14.98 -12.88 6.42
N ASN A 766 13.69 -12.67 6.68
CA ASN A 766 12.66 -12.60 5.67
C ASN A 766 12.46 -11.13 5.28
N ALA A 767 12.91 -10.79 4.07
CA ALA A 767 12.61 -9.50 3.48
C ALA A 767 11.19 -9.53 2.89
N PRO A 768 10.47 -8.40 2.86
CA PRO A 768 9.17 -8.30 2.21
C PRO A 768 9.25 -8.85 0.78
N LEU A 769 8.40 -9.82 0.45
CA LEU A 769 8.44 -10.49 -0.83
C LEU A 769 8.06 -9.52 -1.94
N ARG A 770 8.77 -9.64 -3.05
CA ARG A 770 8.52 -8.87 -4.27
C ARG A 770 8.41 -9.83 -5.44
N GLN A 771 7.31 -9.74 -6.17
CA GLN A 771 7.14 -10.45 -7.44
C GLN A 771 7.09 -9.45 -8.58
N LEU A 772 8.01 -9.64 -9.53
CA LEU A 772 7.97 -8.91 -10.80
C LEU A 772 7.16 -9.72 -11.83
N ILE A 773 6.18 -9.07 -12.44
CA ILE A 773 5.39 -9.58 -13.56
C ILE A 773 5.84 -8.83 -14.80
N THR A 774 6.50 -9.52 -15.71
CA THR A 774 7.02 -8.94 -16.95
C THR A 774 6.16 -9.34 -18.14
N ARG A 775 6.00 -8.41 -19.09
CA ARG A 775 5.38 -8.73 -20.38
C ARG A 775 6.36 -9.53 -21.22
N GLU A 776 5.94 -10.69 -21.75
CA GLU A 776 6.77 -11.38 -22.75
C GLU A 776 6.99 -10.45 -23.96
N PRO A 777 8.25 -10.31 -24.45
CA PRO A 777 8.50 -9.55 -25.65
C PRO A 777 7.68 -10.15 -26.79
N ALA A 778 7.01 -9.30 -27.57
CA ALA A 778 6.21 -9.73 -28.71
C ALA A 778 7.09 -10.59 -29.63
N ARG A 779 6.73 -11.86 -29.81
CA ARG A 779 7.41 -12.79 -30.71
C ARG A 779 7.22 -12.42 -32.17
#